data_AF-A0A0F9T174-F1
#
_entry.id   AF-A0A0F9T174-F1
#
_cell.length_a   1.000
_cell.length_b   1.000
_cell.length_c   1.000
_cell.angle_alpha   90.00
_cell.angle_beta   90.00
_cell.angle_gamma   90.00
#
_symmetry.space_group_name_H-M   'P 1'
#
loop_
_entity.id
_entity.type
_entity.pdbx_description
1 polymer ?
#
loop_
_entity_poly.entity_id
_entity_poly.type
_entity_poly.pdbx_seq_one_letter_code
_entity_poly.pdbx_strand_id
1 'polypeptide(L)'
;MEIINYPPKKIYSPSKLNKPDYDHIILWMLSNNDICKWADFHKEPIEIPTGTLSRHLDKLKRKGFVENYTRGYYRITSEGKKKFRELSSSKKKMRKLSYPPKIILKSGRNYSDWILWMVYNNMYCKRSDFLEHPLSINQSSLSKNLSLLIEKGFITKDEGKYIITRGGKSEYSRMLQNYDLDRQTILEEEGKRIEDITKKTNQFFEKYNITDEDIQFRFLSNVLRLDYEKVKPILKDEEDFQKILLYLSTNHPDGYPHFISSENFSKTYIIKQTTLDYYIDEISEGKIYPLRFFKIRQPSGEQYYFQSDGEIERMLQVITENIITKATYLNKLFSKTTPKTPTINVKSIINDIAKKSCESLFNKELTASLHEFLPEYIKYLAYKIEIKKELKETHDKLEGIIWQNITDIFQSQFSENTKNQYEEQIKGIDKQIELKPENLDLYYLKVRILIYFNKYQGALKLLDNLLETFPESEKDIKILKAAVLKRMQNIEAGLEIINELIQKYPGDNDLICYKAYWMQYLDKKEEAIKTIQKLIENEPDSGIYYDTYGEILMYFEDYEEAAKKFVKAMVLGSHDWYIYQTYIKLGICYNALGNFESGLENLEKGKNLVNKTIKDPETKRKWLSIADLFLKQIKPIEMEY
;
A
#
# COMPACT_ATOMS: atom_id res chain seq x y z
N MET A 1 81.24 -11.73 -10.70
CA MET A 1 80.29 -11.66 -9.57
C MET A 1 78.91 -11.86 -10.15
N GLU A 2 78.21 -12.95 -9.80
CA GLU A 2 76.82 -13.14 -10.23
C GLU A 2 75.98 -11.98 -9.69
N ILE A 3 75.36 -11.23 -10.60
CA ILE A 3 74.54 -10.07 -10.24
C ILE A 3 73.23 -10.62 -9.69
N ILE A 4 73.04 -10.49 -8.38
CA ILE A 4 71.79 -10.89 -7.73
C ILE A 4 70.74 -9.83 -8.02
N ASN A 5 69.65 -10.28 -8.63
CA ASN A 5 68.44 -9.51 -8.82
C ASN A 5 67.71 -9.40 -7.49
N TYR A 6 67.48 -8.18 -7.02
CA TYR A 6 66.68 -7.90 -5.83
C TYR A 6 65.27 -7.44 -6.22
N PRO A 7 64.23 -7.78 -5.43
CA PRO A 7 62.87 -7.36 -5.73
C PRO A 7 62.75 -5.84 -5.76
N PRO A 8 61.82 -5.25 -6.53
CA PRO A 8 61.56 -3.82 -6.49
C PRO A 8 61.21 -3.31 -5.08
N LYS A 9 61.57 -2.06 -4.75
CA LYS A 9 61.33 -1.41 -3.44
C LYS A 9 59.90 -1.57 -2.88
N LYS A 10 58.90 -1.62 -3.75
CA LYS A 10 57.48 -1.80 -3.41
C LYS A 10 57.17 -3.18 -2.78
N ILE A 11 58.00 -4.19 -3.01
CA ILE A 11 57.80 -5.57 -2.50
C ILE A 11 58.44 -5.74 -1.11
N TYR A 12 59.67 -5.24 -0.92
CA TYR A 12 60.39 -5.41 0.35
C TYR A 12 60.24 -4.23 1.33
N SER A 13 59.69 -3.10 0.88
CA SER A 13 59.37 -1.92 1.72
C SER A 13 57.95 -1.41 1.40
N PRO A 14 56.88 -2.13 1.78
CA PRO A 14 55.51 -1.64 1.67
C PRO A 14 55.29 -0.41 2.57
N SER A 15 54.29 0.43 2.27
CA SER A 15 54.01 1.70 2.97
C SER A 15 53.96 1.55 4.50
N LYS A 16 54.22 2.64 5.25
CA LYS A 16 54.41 2.73 6.73
C LYS A 16 53.43 1.94 7.63
N LEU A 17 52.30 1.45 7.10
CA LEU A 17 51.26 0.71 7.82
C LEU A 17 51.31 -0.83 7.66
N ASN A 18 52.12 -1.39 6.75
CA ASN A 18 52.16 -2.84 6.50
C ASN A 18 53.54 -3.44 6.77
N LYS A 19 53.58 -4.61 7.43
CA LYS A 19 54.81 -5.41 7.59
C LYS A 19 55.16 -6.10 6.25
N PRO A 20 56.45 -6.22 5.89
CA PRO A 20 56.86 -6.92 4.67
C PRO A 20 56.50 -8.41 4.72
N ASP A 21 56.00 -8.94 3.61
CA ASP A 21 55.74 -10.38 3.44
C ASP A 21 57.04 -11.11 3.07
N TYR A 22 57.70 -11.67 4.08
CA TYR A 22 58.96 -12.38 3.90
C TYR A 22 58.84 -13.65 3.03
N ASP A 23 57.68 -14.34 3.01
CA ASP A 23 57.49 -15.50 2.13
C ASP A 23 57.49 -15.05 0.67
N HIS A 24 56.85 -13.92 0.36
CA HIS A 24 56.82 -13.34 -0.99
C HIS A 24 58.19 -12.83 -1.42
N ILE A 25 58.93 -12.14 -0.54
CA ILE A 25 60.28 -11.64 -0.82
C ILE A 25 61.24 -12.80 -1.12
N ILE A 26 61.23 -13.85 -0.28
CA ILE A 26 62.11 -15.02 -0.44
C ILE A 26 61.80 -15.76 -1.76
N LEU A 27 60.53 -16.01 -2.05
CA LEU A 27 60.12 -16.69 -3.28
C LEU A 27 60.40 -15.82 -4.53
N TRP A 28 60.31 -14.49 -4.42
CA TRP A 28 60.70 -13.58 -5.50
C TRP A 28 62.19 -13.71 -5.79
N MET A 29 63.04 -13.64 -4.77
CA MET A 29 64.49 -13.73 -4.95
C MET A 29 64.89 -15.06 -5.58
N LEU A 30 64.34 -16.17 -5.10
CA LEU A 30 64.63 -17.51 -5.64
C LEU A 30 64.03 -17.76 -7.02
N SER A 31 62.98 -17.05 -7.41
CA SER A 31 62.39 -17.16 -8.75
C SER A 31 63.16 -16.38 -9.82
N ASN A 32 63.96 -15.37 -9.44
CA ASN A 32 64.66 -14.47 -10.37
C ASN A 32 66.20 -14.63 -10.32
N ASN A 33 66.71 -15.51 -9.46
CA ASN A 33 68.11 -15.87 -9.34
C ASN A 33 68.17 -17.37 -9.08
N ASP A 34 68.48 -18.16 -10.11
CA ASP A 34 68.32 -19.63 -10.15
C ASP A 34 68.76 -20.38 -8.88
N ILE A 35 69.72 -19.84 -8.13
CA ILE A 35 70.12 -20.25 -6.78
C ILE A 35 70.44 -18.98 -5.95
N CYS A 36 70.02 -18.91 -4.69
CA CYS A 36 70.42 -17.85 -3.75
C CYS A 36 71.17 -18.44 -2.53
N LYS A 37 72.24 -17.78 -2.07
CA LYS A 37 72.93 -18.13 -0.82
C LYS A 37 72.21 -17.51 0.37
N TRP A 38 72.38 -18.11 1.55
CA TRP A 38 71.81 -17.57 2.79
C TRP A 38 72.21 -16.10 3.04
N ALA A 39 73.45 -15.73 2.73
CA ALA A 39 73.95 -14.36 2.88
C ALA A 39 73.27 -13.34 1.96
N ASP A 40 72.65 -13.77 0.87
CA ASP A 40 72.11 -12.85 -0.14
C ASP A 40 70.80 -12.18 0.31
N PHE A 41 70.09 -12.79 1.27
CA PHE A 41 68.90 -12.25 1.93
C PHE A 41 69.19 -11.22 3.04
N HIS A 42 70.49 -10.97 3.30
CA HIS A 42 70.99 -10.06 4.32
C HIS A 42 71.85 -8.92 3.75
N LYS A 43 71.87 -8.76 2.42
CA LYS A 43 72.62 -7.70 1.74
C LYS A 43 71.66 -6.61 1.28
N GLU A 44 72.09 -5.35 1.36
CA GLU A 44 71.34 -4.24 0.78
C GLU A 44 70.96 -4.54 -0.68
N PRO A 45 69.70 -4.29 -1.08
CA PRO A 45 68.69 -3.48 -0.38
C PRO A 45 67.73 -4.26 0.55
N ILE A 46 68.01 -5.53 0.87
CA ILE A 46 67.11 -6.40 1.65
C ILE A 46 67.81 -6.96 2.89
N GLU A 47 67.35 -6.52 4.06
CA GLU A 47 67.84 -7.00 5.35
C GLU A 47 66.73 -7.77 6.09
N ILE A 48 66.59 -9.06 5.81
CA ILE A 48 65.68 -9.93 6.59
C ILE A 48 66.39 -10.29 7.91
N PRO A 49 65.77 -10.23 9.10
CA PRO A 49 66.43 -10.70 10.32
C PRO A 49 66.72 -12.21 10.29
N THR A 50 67.87 -12.65 10.79
CA THR A 50 68.37 -14.05 10.70
C THR A 50 67.37 -15.09 11.21
N GLY A 51 66.75 -14.84 12.37
CA GLY A 51 65.72 -15.72 12.95
C GLY A 51 64.41 -15.74 12.14
N THR A 52 64.08 -14.64 11.47
CA THR A 52 62.92 -14.56 10.56
C THR A 52 63.20 -15.32 9.28
N LEU A 53 64.37 -15.11 8.66
CA LEU A 53 64.76 -15.83 7.46
C LEU A 53 64.75 -17.34 7.68
N SER A 54 65.33 -17.84 8.79
CA SER A 54 65.34 -19.27 9.09
C SER A 54 63.93 -19.84 9.22
N ARG A 55 63.06 -19.17 9.98
CA ARG A 55 61.67 -19.62 10.20
C ARG A 55 60.89 -19.72 8.89
N HIS A 56 61.03 -18.70 8.04
CA HIS A 56 60.31 -18.63 6.77
C HIS A 56 60.88 -19.61 5.73
N LEU A 57 62.21 -19.76 5.63
CA LEU A 57 62.82 -20.78 4.78
C LEU A 57 62.44 -22.20 5.22
N ASP A 58 62.44 -22.50 6.52
CA ASP A 58 62.04 -23.81 7.02
C ASP A 58 60.57 -24.11 6.71
N LYS A 59 59.70 -23.11 6.87
CA LYS A 59 58.29 -23.20 6.50
C LYS A 59 58.12 -23.47 5.01
N LEU A 60 58.81 -22.74 4.14
CA LEU A 60 58.72 -22.90 2.68
C LEU A 60 59.29 -24.24 2.22
N LYS A 61 60.36 -24.73 2.86
CA LYS A 61 60.91 -26.07 2.63
C LYS A 61 59.95 -27.19 3.03
N ARG A 62 59.33 -27.12 4.22
CA ARG A 62 58.34 -28.11 4.66
C ARG A 62 57.14 -28.18 3.71
N LYS A 63 56.78 -27.07 3.08
CA LYS A 63 55.70 -27.00 2.09
C LYS A 63 56.13 -27.41 0.67
N GLY A 64 57.39 -27.78 0.47
CA GLY A 64 57.92 -28.19 -0.83
C GLY A 64 58.08 -27.05 -1.83
N PHE A 65 58.03 -25.78 -1.40
CA PHE A 65 58.14 -24.61 -2.29
C PHE A 65 59.59 -24.19 -2.53
N VAL A 66 60.48 -24.51 -1.61
CA VAL A 66 61.91 -24.22 -1.67
C VAL A 66 62.66 -25.49 -1.30
N GLU A 67 63.76 -25.78 -1.98
CA GLU A 67 64.63 -26.90 -1.67
C GLU A 67 66.05 -26.43 -1.32
N ASN A 68 66.76 -27.26 -0.58
CA ASN A 68 68.17 -27.05 -0.27
C ASN A 68 69.00 -27.70 -1.37
N TYR A 69 69.59 -26.89 -2.25
CA TYR A 69 70.36 -27.38 -3.39
C TYR A 69 71.72 -27.90 -2.94
N THR A 70 72.44 -27.12 -2.14
CA THR A 70 73.69 -27.47 -1.44
C THR A 70 73.78 -26.68 -0.14
N ARG A 71 74.62 -27.08 0.83
CA ARG A 71 74.68 -26.43 2.16
C ARG A 71 74.79 -24.89 2.07
N GLY A 72 73.71 -24.20 2.46
CA GLY A 72 73.62 -22.73 2.45
C GLY A 72 73.12 -22.10 1.14
N TYR A 73 72.69 -22.92 0.18
CA TYR A 73 72.19 -22.53 -1.15
C TYR A 73 70.77 -23.06 -1.34
N TYR A 74 69.86 -22.16 -1.71
CA TYR A 74 68.44 -22.45 -1.84
C TYR A 74 67.98 -22.28 -3.28
N ARG A 75 67.05 -23.13 -3.70
CA ARG A 75 66.43 -23.10 -5.02
C ARG A 75 64.92 -23.21 -4.90
N ILE A 76 64.20 -22.51 -5.78
CA ILE A 76 62.74 -22.60 -5.86
C ILE A 76 62.31 -23.85 -6.64
N THR A 77 61.32 -24.58 -6.14
CA THR A 77 60.74 -25.73 -6.85
C THR A 77 59.70 -25.28 -7.88
N SER A 78 59.21 -26.19 -8.72
CA SER A 78 58.09 -25.92 -9.63
C SER A 78 56.83 -25.45 -8.89
N GLU A 79 56.49 -26.09 -7.78
CA GLU A 79 55.38 -25.69 -6.89
C GLU A 79 55.66 -24.34 -6.21
N GLY A 80 56.93 -24.07 -5.85
CA GLY A 80 57.35 -22.76 -5.39
C GLY A 80 57.14 -21.66 -6.41
N LYS A 81 57.45 -21.92 -7.70
CA LYS A 81 57.20 -20.98 -8.80
C LYS A 81 55.70 -20.72 -8.98
N LYS A 82 54.86 -21.74 -8.81
CA LYS A 82 53.39 -21.59 -8.81
C LYS A 82 52.93 -20.72 -7.64
N LYS A 83 53.44 -20.97 -6.43
CA LYS A 83 53.14 -20.17 -5.23
C LYS A 83 53.63 -18.72 -5.36
N PHE A 84 54.79 -18.53 -5.96
CA PHE A 84 55.32 -17.21 -6.28
C PHE A 84 54.42 -16.45 -7.27
N ARG A 85 53.94 -17.12 -8.32
CA ARG A 85 52.96 -16.56 -9.26
C ARG A 85 51.66 -16.23 -8.56
N GLU A 86 51.17 -17.06 -7.65
CA GLU A 86 50.00 -16.75 -6.81
C GLU A 86 50.24 -15.50 -5.95
N LEU A 87 51.36 -15.41 -5.24
CA LEU A 87 51.67 -14.24 -4.39
C LEU A 87 51.90 -12.97 -5.23
N SER A 88 52.49 -13.10 -6.41
CA SER A 88 52.75 -11.96 -7.32
C SER A 88 51.51 -11.54 -8.12
N SER A 89 50.61 -12.47 -8.43
CA SER A 89 49.27 -12.20 -8.96
C SER A 89 48.30 -11.77 -7.86
N SER A 90 48.65 -11.96 -6.59
CA SER A 90 47.99 -11.37 -5.43
C SER A 90 48.39 -9.90 -5.17
N LYS A 91 48.90 -9.19 -6.18
CA LYS A 91 48.40 -7.83 -6.36
C LYS A 91 46.89 -7.98 -6.52
N LYS A 92 46.14 -7.79 -5.43
CA LYS A 92 44.67 -7.69 -5.43
C LYS A 92 44.29 -7.07 -6.78
N LYS A 93 43.69 -7.85 -7.69
CA LYS A 93 42.66 -7.28 -8.55
C LYS A 93 41.61 -6.83 -7.54
N MET A 94 41.81 -5.66 -6.93
CA MET A 94 40.74 -4.96 -6.26
C MET A 94 39.71 -4.86 -7.36
N ARG A 95 38.57 -5.54 -7.17
CA ARG A 95 37.42 -5.32 -8.03
C ARG A 95 37.26 -3.80 -8.06
N LYS A 96 37.32 -3.18 -9.24
CA LYS A 96 37.26 -1.71 -9.34
C LYS A 96 35.82 -1.36 -9.05
N LEU A 97 35.53 -1.07 -7.79
CA LEU A 97 34.19 -0.79 -7.33
C LEU A 97 33.87 0.66 -7.61
N SER A 98 32.73 0.87 -8.24
CA SER A 98 32.07 2.16 -8.14
C SER A 98 31.62 2.30 -6.69
N TYR A 99 31.77 3.48 -6.09
CA TYR A 99 31.30 3.79 -4.74
C TYR A 99 30.36 5.00 -4.76
N PRO A 100 29.40 5.09 -3.82
CA PRO A 100 28.42 6.17 -3.84
C PRO A 100 29.09 7.54 -3.83
N PRO A 101 28.56 8.53 -4.58
CA PRO A 101 29.06 9.90 -4.55
C PRO A 101 28.96 10.48 -3.14
N LYS A 102 29.80 11.49 -2.85
CA LYS A 102 29.87 12.12 -1.52
C LYS A 102 28.53 12.67 -1.02
N ILE A 103 27.60 13.02 -1.92
CA ILE A 103 26.27 13.51 -1.56
C ILE A 103 25.44 12.43 -0.85
N ILE A 104 25.54 11.18 -1.32
CA ILE A 104 24.89 10.00 -0.73
C ILE A 104 25.60 9.57 0.57
N LEU A 105 26.92 9.71 0.63
CA LEU A 105 27.68 9.36 1.84
C LEU A 105 27.52 10.37 2.99
N LYS A 106 27.09 11.60 2.71
CA LYS A 106 26.96 12.69 3.71
C LYS A 106 25.55 12.88 4.27
N SER A 107 24.53 12.24 3.70
CA SER A 107 23.12 12.40 4.11
C SER A 107 22.74 11.71 5.43
N GLY A 108 23.70 11.12 6.14
CA GLY A 108 23.49 10.39 7.38
C GLY A 108 23.90 8.92 7.26
N ARG A 109 23.66 8.11 8.32
CA ARG A 109 23.97 6.67 8.34
C ARG A 109 22.93 5.83 7.60
N ASN A 110 22.56 6.22 6.37
CA ASN A 110 21.59 5.49 5.56
C ASN A 110 22.25 4.32 4.81
N TYR A 111 22.61 3.29 5.56
CA TYR A 111 23.38 2.16 5.03
C TYR A 111 22.64 1.37 3.95
N SER A 112 21.30 1.40 3.92
CA SER A 112 20.49 0.77 2.86
C SER A 112 20.76 1.41 1.51
N ASP A 113 20.70 2.73 1.42
CA ASP A 113 20.99 3.49 0.19
C ASP A 113 22.41 3.23 -0.30
N TRP A 114 23.36 3.16 0.63
CA TRP A 114 24.76 2.88 0.30
C TRP A 114 24.93 1.48 -0.28
N ILE A 115 24.29 0.49 0.34
CA ILE A 115 24.33 -0.89 -0.13
C ILE A 115 23.61 -1.01 -1.48
N LEU A 116 22.44 -0.38 -1.64
CA LEU A 116 21.63 -0.42 -2.85
C LEU A 116 22.37 0.23 -4.04
N TRP A 117 22.98 1.40 -3.80
CA TRP A 117 23.84 2.04 -4.80
C TRP A 117 25.00 1.13 -5.20
N MET A 118 25.64 0.49 -4.23
CA MET A 118 26.78 -0.39 -4.47
C MET A 118 26.41 -1.62 -5.31
N VAL A 119 25.30 -2.29 -5.00
CA VAL A 119 24.87 -3.47 -5.78
C VAL A 119 24.25 -3.09 -7.13
N TYR A 120 23.75 -1.86 -7.30
CA TYR A 120 23.28 -1.36 -8.60
C TYR A 120 24.46 -1.06 -9.53
N ASN A 121 25.45 -0.32 -9.04
CA ASN A 121 26.57 0.20 -9.85
C ASN A 121 27.72 -0.78 -10.03
N ASN A 122 27.61 -1.99 -9.48
CA ASN A 122 28.61 -3.03 -9.60
C ASN A 122 27.93 -4.36 -9.95
N MET A 123 28.54 -5.14 -10.84
CA MET A 123 28.01 -6.45 -11.31
C MET A 123 27.53 -7.38 -10.19
N TYR A 124 28.20 -7.33 -9.04
CA TYR A 124 27.81 -7.95 -7.78
C TYR A 124 28.63 -7.31 -6.67
N CYS A 125 28.25 -7.48 -5.40
CA CYS A 125 29.05 -7.10 -4.22
C CYS A 125 29.33 -8.26 -3.27
N LYS A 126 30.42 -8.22 -2.53
CA LYS A 126 30.77 -9.16 -1.45
C LYS A 126 30.69 -8.44 -0.12
N ARG A 127 30.51 -9.17 0.99
CA ARG A 127 30.51 -8.56 2.34
C ARG A 127 31.73 -7.67 2.62
N SER A 128 32.91 -8.08 2.16
CA SER A 128 34.16 -7.31 2.31
C SER A 128 34.08 -5.90 1.73
N ASP A 129 33.27 -5.70 0.68
CA ASP A 129 33.26 -4.48 -0.12
C ASP A 129 32.59 -3.30 0.60
N PHE A 130 31.82 -3.58 1.66
CA PHE A 130 31.09 -2.60 2.46
C PHE A 130 31.81 -2.22 3.77
N LEU A 131 32.79 -3.02 4.19
CA LEU A 131 33.46 -2.90 5.49
C LEU A 131 34.69 -1.98 5.42
N GLU A 132 35.28 -1.82 4.24
CA GLU A 132 36.43 -0.95 4.00
C GLU A 132 35.99 0.49 3.61
N HIS A 133 36.91 1.46 3.72
CA HIS A 133 36.68 2.83 3.25
C HIS A 133 36.39 2.83 1.73
N PRO A 134 35.45 3.64 1.20
CA PRO A 134 34.80 4.81 1.81
C PRO A 134 33.52 4.55 2.60
N LEU A 135 33.03 3.30 2.66
CA LEU A 135 31.74 2.98 3.28
C LEU A 135 31.87 2.71 4.78
N SER A 136 32.85 1.90 5.18
CA SER A 136 33.15 1.58 6.58
C SER A 136 31.92 1.20 7.42
N ILE A 137 30.99 0.44 6.84
CA ILE A 137 29.78 -0.01 7.54
C ILE A 137 30.20 -1.04 8.59
N ASN A 138 29.74 -0.90 9.84
CA ASN A 138 30.04 -1.90 10.86
C ASN A 138 29.32 -3.24 10.57
N GLN A 139 29.86 -4.35 11.08
CA GLN A 139 29.37 -5.70 10.77
C GLN A 139 27.89 -5.91 11.11
N SER A 140 27.43 -5.37 12.24
CA SER A 140 26.06 -5.53 12.74
C SER A 140 25.06 -4.75 11.87
N SER A 141 25.36 -3.49 11.56
CA SER A 141 24.58 -2.65 10.65
C SER A 141 24.58 -3.22 9.24
N LEU A 142 25.71 -3.72 8.74
CA LEU A 142 25.78 -4.34 7.43
C LEU A 142 24.90 -5.59 7.35
N SER A 143 24.95 -6.46 8.35
CA SER A 143 24.09 -7.65 8.40
C SER A 143 22.60 -7.28 8.44
N LYS A 144 22.22 -6.33 9.30
CA LYS A 144 20.82 -5.87 9.41
C LYS A 144 20.29 -5.33 8.08
N ASN A 145 21.04 -4.43 7.42
CA ASN A 145 20.57 -3.80 6.18
C ASN A 145 20.63 -4.74 4.97
N LEU A 146 21.62 -5.65 4.89
CA LEU A 146 21.61 -6.69 3.85
C LEU A 146 20.44 -7.65 4.01
N SER A 147 20.12 -8.06 5.24
CA SER A 147 18.94 -8.88 5.50
C SER A 147 17.67 -8.15 5.09
N LEU A 148 17.52 -6.88 5.50
CA LEU A 148 16.37 -6.05 5.13
C LEU A 148 16.19 -5.90 3.62
N LEU A 149 17.28 -5.61 2.88
CA LEU A 149 17.22 -5.45 1.42
C LEU A 149 16.96 -6.77 0.68
N ILE A 150 17.35 -7.91 1.26
CA ILE A 150 17.01 -9.24 0.74
C ILE A 150 15.53 -9.54 1.01
N GLU A 151 15.07 -9.25 2.23
CA GLU A 151 13.69 -9.45 2.66
C GLU A 151 12.75 -8.67 1.76
N LYS A 152 13.00 -7.37 1.55
CA LYS A 152 12.27 -6.50 0.61
C LYS A 152 12.41 -6.87 -0.87
N GLY A 153 13.14 -7.94 -1.19
CA GLY A 153 13.35 -8.42 -2.55
C GLY A 153 14.17 -7.47 -3.44
N PHE A 154 14.88 -6.49 -2.89
CA PHE A 154 15.68 -5.52 -3.66
C PHE A 154 17.04 -6.06 -4.08
N ILE A 155 17.58 -7.00 -3.31
CA ILE A 155 18.85 -7.67 -3.61
C ILE A 155 18.71 -9.17 -3.39
N THR A 156 19.43 -9.98 -4.17
CA THR A 156 19.57 -11.42 -3.95
C THR A 156 20.98 -11.76 -3.53
N LYS A 157 21.13 -12.88 -2.83
CA LYS A 157 22.43 -13.40 -2.41
C LYS A 157 22.67 -14.77 -3.04
N ASP A 158 23.70 -14.87 -3.89
CA ASP A 158 24.11 -16.10 -4.55
C ASP A 158 25.62 -16.32 -4.38
N GLU A 159 26.04 -17.49 -3.90
CA GLU A 159 27.45 -17.84 -3.61
C GLU A 159 28.25 -16.77 -2.83
N GLY A 160 27.60 -16.06 -1.90
CA GLY A 160 28.23 -14.97 -1.13
C GLY A 160 28.41 -13.66 -1.89
N LYS A 161 27.78 -13.54 -3.06
CA LYS A 161 27.67 -12.33 -3.88
C LYS A 161 26.26 -11.75 -3.74
N TYR A 162 26.16 -10.43 -3.61
CA TYR A 162 24.93 -9.67 -3.54
C TYR A 162 24.68 -9.00 -4.89
N ILE A 163 23.52 -9.23 -5.49
CA ILE A 163 23.15 -8.77 -6.82
C ILE A 163 21.83 -8.01 -6.72
N ILE A 164 21.68 -6.91 -7.45
CA ILE A 164 20.45 -6.15 -7.46
C ILE A 164 19.34 -6.87 -8.26
N THR A 165 18.11 -6.80 -7.76
CA THR A 165 16.93 -7.30 -8.47
C THR A 165 16.28 -6.19 -9.29
N ARG A 166 15.27 -6.53 -10.10
CA ARG A 166 14.46 -5.52 -10.81
C ARG A 166 13.71 -4.58 -9.84
N GLY A 167 13.17 -5.11 -8.74
CA GLY A 167 12.59 -4.29 -7.66
C GLY A 167 13.62 -3.35 -7.02
N GLY A 168 14.84 -3.83 -6.81
CA GLY A 168 15.95 -3.00 -6.31
C GLY A 168 16.35 -1.90 -7.28
N LYS A 169 16.27 -2.12 -8.60
CA LYS A 169 16.51 -1.06 -9.61
C LYS A 169 15.45 0.04 -9.52
N SER A 170 14.17 -0.31 -9.35
CA SER A 170 13.09 0.66 -9.16
C SER A 170 13.25 1.47 -7.87
N GLU A 171 13.63 0.81 -6.77
CA GLU A 171 13.93 1.50 -5.51
C GLU A 171 15.18 2.37 -5.61
N TYR A 172 16.19 1.92 -6.35
CA TYR A 172 17.38 2.74 -6.62
C TYR A 172 17.01 4.01 -7.40
N SER A 173 16.20 3.94 -8.45
CA SER A 173 15.72 5.14 -9.18
C SER A 173 14.96 6.11 -8.26
N ARG A 174 14.12 5.60 -7.35
CA ARG A 174 13.43 6.41 -6.33
C ARG A 174 14.42 7.04 -5.35
N MET A 175 15.38 6.27 -4.86
CA MET A 175 16.45 6.74 -3.99
C MET A 175 17.21 7.92 -4.64
N LEU A 176 17.56 7.83 -5.93
CA LEU A 176 18.30 8.90 -6.62
C LEU A 176 17.55 10.24 -6.66
N GLN A 177 16.21 10.24 -6.69
CA GLN A 177 15.40 11.47 -6.65
C GLN A 177 15.59 12.24 -5.33
N ASN A 178 15.96 11.55 -4.25
CA ASN A 178 16.19 12.17 -2.94
C ASN A 178 17.57 12.84 -2.82
N TYR A 179 18.45 12.69 -3.83
CA TYR A 179 19.86 13.06 -3.74
C TYR A 179 20.32 14.17 -4.69
N ASP A 180 19.38 14.88 -5.34
CA ASP A 180 19.65 16.04 -6.22
C ASP A 180 20.79 15.78 -7.24
N LEU A 181 20.75 14.58 -7.85
CA LEU A 181 21.73 14.13 -8.84
C LEU A 181 21.44 14.73 -10.23
N ASP A 182 22.50 14.94 -11.03
CA ASP A 182 22.37 15.56 -12.36
C ASP A 182 21.42 14.75 -13.27
N ARG A 183 20.44 15.47 -13.84
CA ARG A 183 19.36 14.99 -14.70
C ARG A 183 19.85 14.06 -15.80
N GLN A 184 21.04 14.31 -16.34
CA GLN A 184 21.63 13.52 -17.42
C GLN A 184 21.88 12.06 -17.01
N THR A 185 22.36 11.82 -15.79
CA THR A 185 22.63 10.46 -15.28
C THR A 185 21.35 9.64 -15.12
N ILE A 186 20.29 10.28 -14.61
CA ILE A 186 18.97 9.66 -14.44
C ILE A 186 18.36 9.30 -15.81
N LEU A 187 18.49 10.19 -16.80
CA LEU A 187 17.99 9.95 -18.15
C LEU A 187 18.76 8.84 -18.88
N GLU A 188 20.08 8.74 -18.69
CA GLU A 188 20.89 7.66 -19.25
C GLU A 188 20.55 6.28 -18.67
N GLU A 189 20.22 6.22 -17.38
CA GLU A 189 19.79 4.98 -16.71
C GLU A 189 18.38 4.55 -17.12
N GLU A 190 17.43 5.49 -17.17
CA GLU A 190 16.07 5.21 -17.66
C GLU A 190 16.07 4.84 -19.15
N GLY A 191 16.96 5.43 -19.96
CA GLY A 191 17.12 5.08 -21.37
C GLY A 191 17.47 3.60 -21.58
N LYS A 192 18.39 3.04 -20.79
CA LYS A 192 18.75 1.61 -20.84
C LYS A 192 17.59 0.69 -20.44
N ARG A 193 16.83 1.08 -19.41
CA ARG A 193 15.63 0.35 -18.99
C ARG A 193 14.58 0.31 -20.11
N ILE A 194 14.36 1.46 -20.77
CA ILE A 194 13.42 1.55 -21.89
C ILE A 194 13.86 0.65 -23.04
N GLU A 195 15.15 0.64 -23.39
CA GLU A 195 15.70 -0.21 -24.45
C GLU A 195 15.47 -1.72 -24.20
N ASP A 196 15.71 -2.19 -22.97
CA ASP A 196 15.43 -3.57 -22.55
C ASP A 196 13.94 -3.92 -22.67
N ILE A 197 13.05 -3.01 -22.26
CA ILE A 197 11.60 -3.18 -22.37
C ILE A 197 11.17 -3.24 -23.84
N THR A 198 11.63 -2.29 -24.65
CA THR A 198 11.32 -2.21 -26.09
C THR A 198 11.69 -3.51 -26.80
N LYS A 199 12.85 -4.10 -26.50
CA LYS A 199 13.26 -5.37 -27.10
C LYS A 199 12.29 -6.51 -26.78
N LYS A 200 11.86 -6.64 -25.52
CA LYS A 200 10.88 -7.66 -25.11
C LYS A 200 9.50 -7.40 -25.74
N THR A 201 9.07 -6.15 -25.77
CA THR A 201 7.78 -5.76 -26.32
C THR A 201 7.70 -6.01 -27.83
N ASN A 202 8.76 -5.73 -28.59
CA ASN A 202 8.79 -6.03 -30.02
C ASN A 202 8.62 -7.52 -30.30
N GLN A 203 9.30 -8.38 -29.53
CA GLN A 203 9.12 -9.84 -29.63
C GLN A 203 7.68 -10.28 -29.34
N PHE A 204 7.03 -9.65 -28.36
CA PHE A 204 5.64 -9.92 -28.03
C PHE A 204 4.68 -9.46 -29.15
N PHE A 205 4.89 -8.27 -29.72
CA PHE A 205 4.09 -7.77 -30.85
C PHE A 205 4.22 -8.64 -32.09
N GLU A 206 5.43 -9.08 -32.44
CA GLU A 206 5.67 -10.01 -33.55
C GLU A 206 4.96 -11.35 -33.31
N LYS A 207 5.07 -11.90 -32.09
CA LYS A 207 4.46 -13.19 -31.73
C LYS A 207 2.94 -13.18 -31.87
N TYR A 208 2.29 -12.07 -31.53
CA TYR A 208 0.84 -11.93 -31.53
C TYR A 208 0.28 -11.09 -32.69
N ASN A 209 1.13 -10.72 -33.65
CA ASN A 209 0.78 -9.91 -34.81
C ASN A 209 0.05 -8.59 -34.47
N ILE A 210 0.50 -7.91 -33.42
CA ILE A 210 -0.06 -6.62 -32.99
C ILE A 210 0.55 -5.51 -33.85
N THR A 211 -0.23 -4.98 -34.78
CA THR A 211 0.24 -4.00 -35.79
C THR A 211 -0.41 -2.62 -35.67
N ASP A 212 -1.48 -2.49 -34.89
CA ASP A 212 -2.17 -1.22 -34.66
C ASP A 212 -1.30 -0.30 -33.78
N GLU A 213 -0.89 0.84 -34.35
CA GLU A 213 0.04 1.79 -33.72
C GLU A 213 -0.52 2.37 -32.41
N ASP A 214 -1.84 2.61 -32.32
CA ASP A 214 -2.47 3.16 -31.13
C ASP A 214 -2.51 2.13 -30.00
N ILE A 215 -2.82 0.86 -30.32
CA ILE A 215 -2.75 -0.25 -29.36
C ILE A 215 -1.31 -0.45 -28.89
N GLN A 216 -0.33 -0.43 -29.81
CA GLN A 216 1.08 -0.55 -29.46
C GLN A 216 1.55 0.57 -28.53
N PHE A 217 1.15 1.82 -28.81
CA PHE A 217 1.48 2.97 -27.97
C PHE A 217 0.85 2.85 -26.57
N ARG A 218 -0.45 2.53 -26.50
CA ARG A 218 -1.15 2.29 -25.22
C ARG A 218 -0.49 1.17 -24.42
N PHE A 219 -0.13 0.09 -25.08
CA PHE A 219 0.57 -1.05 -24.48
C PHE A 219 1.94 -0.66 -23.93
N LEU A 220 2.76 0.05 -24.71
CA LEU A 220 4.08 0.51 -24.25
C LEU A 220 3.97 1.46 -23.05
N SER A 221 3.01 2.39 -23.09
CA SER A 221 2.71 3.28 -21.96
C SER A 221 2.33 2.49 -20.70
N ASN A 222 1.50 1.45 -20.86
CA ASN A 222 1.14 0.53 -19.78
C ASN A 222 2.36 -0.20 -19.21
N VAL A 223 3.19 -0.82 -20.06
CA VAL A 223 4.37 -1.60 -19.63
C VAL A 223 5.39 -0.75 -18.88
N LEU A 224 5.57 0.51 -19.28
CA LEU A 224 6.50 1.43 -18.60
C LEU A 224 6.02 1.81 -17.19
N ARG A 225 4.71 1.87 -16.97
CA ARG A 225 4.08 2.30 -15.71
C ARG A 225 3.72 1.14 -14.77
N LEU A 226 3.49 -0.06 -15.30
CA LEU A 226 3.00 -1.23 -14.59
C LEU A 226 4.07 -2.33 -14.54
N ASP A 227 4.78 -2.42 -13.41
CA ASP A 227 5.92 -3.33 -13.26
C ASP A 227 5.51 -4.76 -12.91
N TYR A 228 5.83 -5.71 -13.79
CA TYR A 228 5.55 -7.14 -13.63
C TYR A 228 6.02 -7.73 -12.29
N GLU A 229 7.12 -7.24 -11.71
CA GLU A 229 7.64 -7.78 -10.44
C GLU A 229 6.63 -7.70 -9.30
N LYS A 230 5.68 -6.75 -9.32
CA LYS A 230 4.63 -6.66 -8.30
C LYS A 230 3.63 -7.82 -8.35
N VAL A 231 3.38 -8.36 -9.53
CA VAL A 231 2.41 -9.45 -9.72
C VAL A 231 3.08 -10.81 -9.81
N LYS A 232 4.40 -10.87 -10.04
CA LYS A 232 5.19 -12.11 -10.18
C LYS A 232 4.96 -13.17 -9.09
N PRO A 233 4.75 -12.84 -7.79
CA PRO A 233 4.45 -13.87 -6.78
C PRO A 233 3.15 -14.64 -7.06
N ILE A 234 2.19 -14.00 -7.73
CA ILE A 234 0.83 -14.50 -7.95
C ILE A 234 0.63 -14.90 -9.43
N LEU A 235 1.18 -14.12 -10.37
CA LEU A 235 1.19 -14.35 -11.81
C LEU A 235 2.61 -14.72 -12.27
N LYS A 236 2.89 -16.02 -12.27
CA LYS A 236 4.24 -16.56 -12.55
C LYS A 236 4.73 -16.37 -13.99
N ASP A 237 3.83 -16.07 -14.92
CA ASP A 237 4.15 -15.88 -16.32
C ASP A 237 4.14 -14.39 -16.72
N GLU A 238 5.28 -13.86 -17.14
CA GLU A 238 5.43 -12.47 -17.62
C GLU A 238 4.62 -12.26 -18.92
N GLU A 239 4.43 -13.31 -19.73
CA GLU A 239 3.66 -13.23 -20.96
C GLU A 239 2.15 -13.07 -20.70
N ASP A 240 1.60 -13.77 -19.69
CA ASP A 240 0.20 -13.57 -19.29
C ASP A 240 -0.04 -12.16 -18.75
N PHE A 241 0.94 -11.58 -18.04
CA PHE A 241 0.87 -10.18 -17.64
C PHE A 241 0.82 -9.23 -18.84
N GLN A 242 1.66 -9.47 -19.86
CA GLN A 242 1.62 -8.71 -21.11
C GLN A 242 0.26 -8.86 -21.81
N LYS A 243 -0.33 -10.06 -21.87
CA LYS A 243 -1.69 -10.25 -22.42
C LYS A 243 -2.75 -9.44 -21.66
N ILE A 244 -2.66 -9.34 -20.34
CA ILE A 244 -3.57 -8.51 -19.54
C ILE A 244 -3.42 -7.02 -19.92
N LEU A 245 -2.19 -6.53 -20.08
CA LEU A 245 -1.94 -5.16 -20.53
C LEU A 245 -2.42 -4.92 -21.96
N LEU A 246 -2.31 -5.94 -22.83
CA LEU A 246 -2.86 -5.89 -24.19
C LEU A 246 -4.38 -5.75 -24.15
N TYR A 247 -5.09 -6.51 -23.30
CA TYR A 247 -6.53 -6.38 -23.16
C TYR A 247 -6.96 -4.95 -22.78
N LEU A 248 -6.29 -4.31 -21.80
CA LEU A 248 -6.53 -2.91 -21.42
C LEU A 248 -6.24 -1.94 -22.56
N SER A 249 -5.23 -2.23 -23.38
CA SER A 249 -4.81 -1.38 -24.50
C SER A 249 -5.73 -1.50 -25.71
N THR A 250 -6.33 -2.67 -25.91
CA THR A 250 -7.28 -2.97 -26.99
C THR A 250 -8.67 -2.43 -26.67
N ASN A 251 -9.17 -2.67 -25.45
CA ASN A 251 -10.51 -2.21 -25.04
C ASN A 251 -10.47 -0.75 -24.54
N HIS A 252 -9.99 0.15 -25.39
CA HIS A 252 -9.91 1.58 -25.12
C HIS A 252 -11.08 2.33 -25.78
N PRO A 253 -11.61 3.43 -25.21
CA PRO A 253 -12.73 4.18 -25.80
C PRO A 253 -12.51 4.67 -27.24
N ASP A 254 -11.26 4.98 -27.62
CA ASP A 254 -10.92 5.37 -29.01
C ASP A 254 -11.14 4.26 -30.03
N GLY A 255 -11.11 2.99 -29.59
CA GLY A 255 -11.31 1.83 -30.45
C GLY A 255 -12.78 1.59 -30.82
N TYR A 256 -13.73 2.30 -30.19
CA TYR A 256 -15.16 2.08 -30.39
C TYR A 256 -15.57 2.15 -31.88
N PRO A 257 -16.38 1.22 -32.41
CA PRO A 257 -17.11 0.16 -31.69
C PRO A 257 -16.34 -1.15 -31.54
N HIS A 258 -15.04 -1.20 -31.86
CA HIS A 258 -14.25 -2.41 -31.72
C HIS A 258 -14.06 -2.74 -30.24
N PHE A 259 -14.58 -3.90 -29.85
CA PHE A 259 -14.49 -4.44 -28.51
C PHE A 259 -14.22 -5.93 -28.57
N ILE A 260 -13.38 -6.42 -27.66
CA ILE A 260 -13.16 -7.84 -27.47
C ILE A 260 -13.53 -8.23 -26.03
N SER A 261 -14.52 -9.11 -25.88
CA SER A 261 -14.91 -9.63 -24.56
C SER A 261 -13.77 -10.41 -23.92
N SER A 262 -13.75 -10.47 -22.59
CA SER A 262 -12.73 -11.25 -21.87
C SER A 262 -12.78 -12.74 -22.26
N GLU A 263 -13.95 -13.29 -22.55
CA GLU A 263 -14.12 -14.65 -23.07
C GLU A 263 -13.43 -14.84 -24.43
N ASN A 264 -13.69 -13.95 -25.40
CA ASN A 264 -13.12 -14.05 -26.73
C ASN A 264 -11.61 -13.80 -26.71
N PHE A 265 -11.16 -12.79 -25.95
CA PHE A 265 -9.73 -12.51 -25.77
C PHE A 265 -9.00 -13.71 -25.16
N SER A 266 -9.60 -14.34 -24.15
CA SER A 266 -9.04 -15.53 -23.48
C SER A 266 -8.84 -16.69 -24.44
N LYS A 267 -9.79 -16.91 -25.37
CA LYS A 267 -9.68 -17.92 -26.44
C LYS A 267 -8.59 -17.57 -27.45
N THR A 268 -8.53 -16.31 -27.88
CA THR A 268 -7.57 -15.85 -28.91
C THR A 268 -6.12 -15.89 -28.41
N TYR A 269 -5.87 -15.42 -27.19
CA TYR A 269 -4.52 -15.25 -26.63
C TYR A 269 -4.11 -16.37 -25.67
N ILE A 270 -4.97 -17.37 -25.49
CA ILE A 270 -4.73 -18.55 -24.64
C ILE A 270 -4.30 -18.09 -23.24
N ILE A 271 -5.20 -17.39 -22.56
CA ILE A 271 -5.11 -17.00 -21.15
C ILE A 271 -6.38 -17.43 -20.44
N LYS A 272 -6.30 -17.82 -19.16
CA LYS A 272 -7.50 -18.20 -18.39
C LYS A 272 -8.36 -16.95 -18.17
N GLN A 273 -9.64 -17.02 -18.54
CA GLN A 273 -10.58 -15.90 -18.38
C GLN A 273 -10.67 -15.42 -16.93
N THR A 274 -10.72 -16.33 -15.96
CA THR A 274 -10.74 -15.96 -14.53
C THR A 274 -9.48 -15.22 -14.08
N THR A 275 -8.32 -15.55 -14.67
CA THR A 275 -7.06 -14.85 -14.41
C THR A 275 -7.09 -13.46 -15.05
N LEU A 276 -7.53 -13.36 -16.30
CA LEU A 276 -7.70 -12.09 -16.99
C LEU A 276 -8.63 -11.15 -16.22
N ASP A 277 -9.86 -11.60 -15.93
CA ASP A 277 -10.88 -10.79 -15.25
C ASP A 277 -10.39 -10.32 -13.87
N TYR A 278 -9.77 -11.20 -13.09
CA TYR A 278 -9.20 -10.87 -11.78
C TYR A 278 -8.16 -9.74 -11.88
N TYR A 279 -7.14 -9.89 -12.75
CA TYR A 279 -6.09 -8.88 -12.84
C TYR A 279 -6.57 -7.58 -13.48
N ILE A 280 -7.53 -7.62 -14.40
CA ILE A 280 -8.16 -6.41 -14.92
C ILE A 280 -8.87 -5.65 -13.81
N ASP A 281 -9.63 -6.33 -12.94
CA ASP A 281 -10.28 -5.68 -11.81
C ASP A 281 -9.27 -5.13 -10.80
N GLU A 282 -8.23 -5.89 -10.44
CA GLU A 282 -7.22 -5.46 -9.49
C GLU A 282 -6.34 -4.29 -10.00
N ILE A 283 -6.01 -4.27 -11.30
CA ILE A 283 -5.27 -3.17 -11.94
C ILE A 283 -6.16 -1.94 -12.07
N SER A 284 -7.40 -2.11 -12.56
CA SER A 284 -8.30 -0.98 -12.80
C SER A 284 -8.76 -0.28 -11.53
N GLU A 285 -8.96 -1.03 -10.44
CA GLU A 285 -9.30 -0.47 -9.12
C GLU A 285 -8.09 0.14 -8.39
N GLY A 286 -6.89 0.06 -8.97
CA GLY A 286 -5.67 0.60 -8.37
C GLY A 286 -5.20 -0.14 -7.12
N LYS A 287 -5.54 -1.44 -6.99
CA LYS A 287 -5.15 -2.26 -5.83
C LYS A 287 -3.69 -2.73 -5.92
N ILE A 288 -3.25 -3.11 -7.12
CA ILE A 288 -1.86 -3.57 -7.36
C ILE A 288 -0.93 -2.38 -7.65
N TYR A 289 -1.44 -1.39 -8.39
CA TYR A 289 -0.66 -0.24 -8.84
C TYR A 289 -1.36 1.06 -8.43
N PRO A 290 -0.60 2.13 -8.07
CA PRO A 290 -1.18 3.44 -7.80
C PRO A 290 -1.92 4.06 -9.00
N LEU A 291 -1.62 3.59 -10.22
CA LEU A 291 -2.28 4.02 -11.45
C LEU A 291 -3.67 3.36 -11.56
N ARG A 292 -4.72 4.19 -11.62
CA ARG A 292 -6.12 3.76 -11.78
C ARG A 292 -6.54 3.73 -13.25
N PHE A 293 -7.46 2.85 -13.61
CA PHE A 293 -8.20 2.92 -14.88
C PHE A 293 -9.68 3.22 -14.63
N PHE A 294 -10.23 4.14 -15.41
CA PHE A 294 -11.66 4.42 -15.45
C PHE A 294 -12.36 3.43 -16.38
N LYS A 295 -13.56 3.00 -16.01
CA LYS A 295 -14.37 2.04 -16.77
C LYS A 295 -15.61 2.74 -17.34
N ILE A 296 -15.83 2.63 -18.64
CA ILE A 296 -17.08 3.00 -19.31
C ILE A 296 -17.82 1.72 -19.64
N ARG A 297 -19.03 1.55 -19.10
CA ARG A 297 -19.86 0.36 -19.31
C ARG A 297 -21.02 0.67 -20.23
N GLN A 298 -21.18 -0.11 -21.29
CA GLN A 298 -22.37 -0.08 -22.13
C GLN A 298 -23.49 -0.94 -21.52
N PRO A 299 -24.77 -0.60 -21.76
CA PRO A 299 -25.90 -1.46 -21.37
C PRO A 299 -25.84 -2.86 -21.99
N SER A 300 -25.16 -3.01 -23.14
CA SER A 300 -24.90 -4.30 -23.80
C SER A 300 -23.89 -5.18 -23.05
N GLY A 301 -23.15 -4.62 -22.08
CA GLY A 301 -22.13 -5.32 -21.28
C GLY A 301 -20.69 -5.04 -21.69
N GLU A 302 -20.44 -4.31 -22.78
CA GLU A 302 -19.09 -3.91 -23.20
C GLU A 302 -18.45 -2.98 -22.18
N GLN A 303 -17.13 -3.13 -22.00
CA GLN A 303 -16.37 -2.35 -21.03
C GLN A 303 -15.11 -1.78 -21.67
N TYR A 304 -14.99 -0.46 -21.64
CA TYR A 304 -13.84 0.28 -22.15
C TYR A 304 -13.05 0.90 -21.00
N TYR A 305 -11.74 0.91 -21.13
CA TYR A 305 -10.81 1.29 -20.07
C TYR A 305 -9.90 2.43 -20.53
N PHE A 306 -9.73 3.45 -19.70
CA PHE A 306 -8.76 4.52 -19.95
C PHE A 306 -8.05 4.93 -18.67
N GLN A 307 -6.77 5.30 -18.77
CA GLN A 307 -5.92 5.58 -17.61
C GLN A 307 -6.26 6.92 -16.93
N SER A 308 -6.14 6.94 -15.61
CA SER A 308 -6.00 8.19 -14.84
C SER A 308 -4.72 8.94 -15.22
N ASP A 309 -4.82 10.28 -15.30
CA ASP A 309 -3.76 11.16 -15.83
C ASP A 309 -3.33 10.80 -17.28
N GLY A 310 -4.12 9.99 -17.98
CA GLY A 310 -4.02 9.70 -19.41
C GLY A 310 -4.52 10.87 -20.25
N GLU A 311 -4.35 10.80 -21.57
CA GLU A 311 -4.77 11.88 -22.47
C GLU A 311 -6.28 12.12 -22.43
N ILE A 312 -7.08 11.04 -22.59
CA ILE A 312 -8.55 11.11 -22.51
C ILE A 312 -9.00 11.71 -21.19
N GLU A 313 -8.43 11.23 -20.08
CA GLU A 313 -8.84 11.68 -18.76
C GLU A 313 -8.49 13.14 -18.51
N ARG A 314 -7.30 13.60 -18.93
CA ARG A 314 -6.93 15.02 -18.85
C ARG A 314 -7.86 15.91 -19.67
N MET A 315 -8.22 15.48 -20.88
CA MET A 315 -9.17 16.23 -21.71
C MET A 315 -10.57 16.25 -21.08
N LEU A 316 -11.05 15.11 -20.58
CA LEU A 316 -12.32 15.00 -19.87
C LEU A 316 -12.34 15.87 -18.61
N GLN A 317 -11.23 15.89 -17.85
CA GLN A 317 -11.03 16.73 -16.68
C GLN A 317 -11.20 18.20 -17.05
N VAL A 318 -10.49 18.68 -18.09
CA VAL A 318 -10.59 20.07 -18.56
C VAL A 318 -12.02 20.43 -18.98
N ILE A 319 -12.71 19.56 -19.73
CA ILE A 319 -14.11 19.77 -20.12
C ILE A 319 -15.00 19.88 -18.89
N THR A 320 -14.83 18.94 -17.95
CA THR A 320 -15.62 18.84 -16.71
C THR A 320 -15.43 20.07 -15.83
N GLU A 321 -14.17 20.43 -15.56
CA GLU A 321 -13.79 21.61 -14.79
C GLU A 321 -14.34 22.88 -15.41
N ASN A 322 -14.18 23.08 -16.73
CA ASN A 322 -14.66 24.28 -17.40
C ASN A 322 -16.19 24.43 -17.29
N ILE A 323 -16.96 23.35 -17.52
CA ILE A 323 -18.43 23.38 -17.44
C ILE A 323 -18.90 23.63 -16.01
N ILE A 324 -18.32 22.93 -15.03
CA ILE A 324 -18.62 23.10 -13.60
C ILE A 324 -18.28 24.52 -13.15
N THR A 325 -17.10 25.00 -13.52
CA THR A 325 -16.63 26.35 -13.24
C THR A 325 -17.59 27.38 -13.83
N LYS A 326 -17.90 27.29 -15.12
CA LYS A 326 -18.85 28.18 -15.79
C LYS A 326 -20.21 28.18 -15.10
N ALA A 327 -20.78 27.01 -14.81
CA ALA A 327 -22.07 26.90 -14.12
C ALA A 327 -22.04 27.57 -12.73
N THR A 328 -20.95 27.40 -12.00
CA THR A 328 -20.80 27.91 -10.63
C THR A 328 -20.53 29.41 -10.60
N TYR A 329 -19.65 29.92 -11.48
CA TYR A 329 -19.37 31.34 -11.64
C TYR A 329 -20.61 32.10 -12.10
N LEU A 330 -21.33 31.59 -13.11
CA LEU A 330 -22.55 32.23 -13.60
C LEU A 330 -23.62 32.27 -12.50
N ASN A 331 -23.76 31.22 -11.69
CA ASN A 331 -24.70 31.24 -10.57
C ASN A 331 -24.29 32.27 -9.49
N LYS A 332 -23.00 32.35 -9.12
CA LYS A 332 -22.54 33.32 -8.09
C LYS A 332 -22.61 34.78 -8.54
N LEU A 333 -22.31 35.08 -9.80
CA LEU A 333 -22.32 36.45 -10.34
C LEU A 333 -23.72 36.96 -10.69
N PHE A 334 -24.59 36.10 -11.24
CA PHE A 334 -25.90 36.52 -11.77
C PHE A 334 -27.10 36.18 -10.86
N SER A 335 -26.89 35.50 -9.72
CA SER A 335 -27.98 35.19 -8.76
C SER A 335 -28.63 36.43 -8.12
N LYS A 336 -27.98 37.59 -8.15
CA LYS A 336 -28.54 38.84 -7.60
C LYS A 336 -29.38 39.66 -8.61
N THR A 337 -29.37 39.33 -9.91
CA THR A 337 -29.89 40.25 -10.94
C THR A 337 -31.17 39.79 -11.66
N THR A 338 -31.72 38.59 -11.39
CA THR A 338 -33.00 38.18 -11.99
C THR A 338 -33.84 37.28 -11.06
N PRO A 339 -35.19 37.43 -11.01
CA PRO A 339 -36.07 36.70 -10.07
C PRO A 339 -36.18 35.19 -10.31
N LYS A 340 -35.52 34.66 -11.35
CA LYS A 340 -35.38 33.22 -11.60
C LYS A 340 -33.89 32.90 -11.51
N THR A 341 -33.40 32.69 -10.30
CA THR A 341 -32.08 32.08 -10.07
C THR A 341 -32.06 30.70 -10.72
N PRO A 342 -31.13 30.38 -11.64
CA PRO A 342 -30.93 29.01 -12.05
C PRO A 342 -30.29 28.27 -10.88
N THR A 343 -31.09 27.51 -10.14
CA THR A 343 -30.56 26.47 -9.25
C THR A 343 -29.65 25.59 -10.09
N ILE A 344 -28.41 25.37 -9.63
CA ILE A 344 -27.47 24.49 -10.33
C ILE A 344 -28.15 23.14 -10.52
N ASN A 345 -28.46 22.80 -11.77
CA ASN A 345 -29.11 21.54 -12.13
C ASN A 345 -28.03 20.54 -12.50
N VAL A 346 -27.77 19.58 -11.60
CA VAL A 346 -26.74 18.54 -11.82
C VAL A 346 -27.01 17.74 -13.09
N LYS A 347 -28.29 17.48 -13.43
CA LYS A 347 -28.63 16.80 -14.69
C LYS A 347 -28.21 17.63 -15.90
N SER A 348 -28.39 18.96 -15.86
CA SER A 348 -27.93 19.84 -16.95
C SER A 348 -26.41 19.82 -17.07
N ILE A 349 -25.68 19.89 -15.95
CA ILE A 349 -24.21 19.84 -15.93
C ILE A 349 -23.72 18.51 -16.52
N ILE A 350 -24.27 17.38 -16.08
CA ILE A 350 -23.91 16.06 -16.61
C ILE A 350 -24.22 15.98 -18.10
N ASN A 351 -25.37 16.50 -18.54
CA ASN A 351 -25.73 16.54 -19.96
C ASN A 351 -24.77 17.39 -20.79
N ASP A 352 -24.38 18.55 -20.28
CA ASP A 352 -23.45 19.45 -20.97
C ASP A 352 -22.05 18.81 -21.07
N ILE A 353 -21.58 18.16 -20.00
CA ILE A 353 -20.31 17.44 -20.00
C ILE A 353 -20.35 16.26 -20.97
N ALA A 354 -21.38 15.41 -20.89
CA ALA A 354 -21.53 14.25 -21.77
C ALA A 354 -21.58 14.69 -23.25
N LYS A 355 -22.40 15.69 -23.57
CA LYS A 355 -22.49 16.25 -24.92
C LYS A 355 -21.15 16.79 -25.40
N LYS A 356 -20.47 17.61 -24.59
CA LYS A 356 -19.20 18.23 -24.98
C LYS A 356 -18.09 17.20 -25.15
N SER A 357 -18.09 16.17 -24.31
CA SER A 357 -17.15 15.07 -24.40
C SER A 357 -17.40 14.22 -25.65
N CYS A 358 -18.65 13.98 -26.03
CA CYS A 358 -19.00 13.26 -27.28
C CYS A 358 -18.78 14.08 -28.57
N GLU A 359 -18.58 15.40 -28.48
CA GLU A 359 -18.23 16.23 -29.64
C GLU A 359 -16.76 16.04 -30.08
N SER A 360 -15.88 15.65 -29.16
CA SER A 360 -14.42 15.75 -29.37
C SER A 360 -13.59 14.59 -28.81
N LEU A 361 -14.12 13.83 -27.85
CA LEU A 361 -13.35 12.88 -27.06
C LEU A 361 -13.89 11.45 -27.11
N PHE A 362 -15.20 11.28 -27.11
CA PHE A 362 -15.85 9.97 -27.13
C PHE A 362 -16.78 9.82 -28.33
N ASN A 363 -17.00 8.59 -28.78
CA ASN A 363 -18.05 8.31 -29.76
C ASN A 363 -19.43 8.68 -29.18
N LYS A 364 -20.31 9.26 -30.01
CA LYS A 364 -21.67 9.70 -29.61
C LYS A 364 -22.50 8.57 -29.00
N GLU A 365 -22.28 7.32 -29.40
CA GLU A 365 -22.99 6.15 -28.86
C GLU A 365 -22.59 5.83 -27.40
N LEU A 366 -21.49 6.39 -26.90
CA LEU A 366 -21.08 6.29 -25.49
C LEU A 366 -21.83 7.29 -24.57
N THR A 367 -22.72 8.14 -25.10
CA THR A 367 -23.38 9.20 -24.32
C THR A 367 -24.13 8.66 -23.09
N ALA A 368 -24.90 7.58 -23.25
CA ALA A 368 -25.64 6.96 -22.15
C ALA A 368 -24.69 6.44 -21.05
N SER A 369 -23.61 5.78 -21.44
CA SER A 369 -22.58 5.29 -20.53
C SER A 369 -21.85 6.43 -19.81
N LEU A 370 -21.62 7.55 -20.49
CA LEU A 370 -21.05 8.75 -19.86
C LEU A 370 -21.99 9.34 -18.80
N HIS A 371 -23.31 9.35 -19.02
CA HIS A 371 -24.25 9.80 -17.99
C HIS A 371 -24.18 8.97 -16.71
N GLU A 372 -23.94 7.66 -16.82
CA GLU A 372 -23.77 6.78 -15.65
C GLU A 372 -22.39 6.96 -14.99
N PHE A 373 -21.36 7.19 -15.79
CA PHE A 373 -19.97 7.33 -15.34
C PHE A 373 -19.68 8.69 -14.65
N LEU A 374 -20.18 9.79 -15.22
CA LEU A 374 -19.82 11.16 -14.84
C LEU A 374 -20.08 11.52 -13.36
N PRO A 375 -21.16 11.08 -12.70
CA PRO A 375 -21.38 11.39 -11.29
C PRO A 375 -20.23 10.92 -10.37
N GLU A 376 -19.74 9.69 -10.56
CA GLU A 376 -18.64 9.16 -9.76
C GLU A 376 -17.30 9.77 -10.16
N TYR A 377 -17.14 10.14 -11.43
CA TYR A 377 -15.96 10.86 -11.90
C TYR A 377 -15.86 12.28 -11.30
N ILE A 378 -16.98 13.03 -11.24
CA ILE A 378 -17.03 14.36 -10.62
C ILE A 378 -16.71 14.28 -9.12
N LYS A 379 -17.21 13.26 -8.41
CA LYS A 379 -16.82 13.02 -7.00
C LYS A 379 -15.32 12.74 -6.86
N TYR A 380 -14.75 11.95 -7.76
CA TYR A 380 -13.31 11.69 -7.80
C TYR A 380 -12.50 12.98 -7.98
N LEU A 381 -12.91 13.87 -8.91
CA LEU A 381 -12.25 15.16 -9.11
C LEU A 381 -12.37 16.07 -7.88
N ALA A 382 -13.56 16.15 -7.28
CA ALA A 382 -13.77 16.94 -6.07
C ALA A 382 -12.83 16.50 -4.93
N TYR A 383 -12.73 15.19 -4.70
CA TYR A 383 -11.80 14.62 -3.71
C TYR A 383 -10.33 14.92 -4.04
N LYS A 384 -9.92 14.79 -5.32
CA LYS A 384 -8.55 15.11 -5.78
C LYS A 384 -8.20 16.58 -5.51
N ILE A 385 -9.17 17.49 -5.64
CA ILE A 385 -8.99 18.93 -5.43
C ILE A 385 -9.00 19.29 -3.95
N GLU A 386 -9.88 18.68 -3.13
CA GLU A 386 -9.92 18.90 -1.68
C GLU A 386 -8.63 18.47 -0.95
N ILE A 387 -7.89 17.51 -1.51
CA ILE A 387 -6.63 17.00 -0.94
C ILE A 387 -5.39 17.77 -1.41
N LYS A 388 -5.51 18.67 -2.40
CA LYS A 388 -4.38 19.54 -2.79
C LYS A 388 -3.99 20.42 -1.58
N LYS A 389 -2.84 20.11 -0.98
CA LYS A 389 -2.32 20.76 0.25
C LYS A 389 -1.87 22.21 0.08
N GLU A 390 -1.75 22.72 -1.14
CA GLU A 390 -1.24 24.06 -1.42
C GLU A 390 -2.23 24.86 -2.28
N LEU A 391 -3.02 25.72 -1.63
CA LEU A 391 -3.85 26.74 -2.29
C LEU A 391 -3.07 28.07 -2.31
N LYS A 392 -2.08 28.17 -3.21
CA LYS A 392 -1.11 29.28 -3.21
C LYS A 392 -1.69 30.52 -3.89
N GLU A 393 -2.39 30.36 -5.00
CA GLU A 393 -2.91 31.46 -5.80
C GLU A 393 -4.42 31.69 -5.59
N THR A 394 -4.88 32.89 -5.96
CA THR A 394 -6.31 33.26 -5.89
C THR A 394 -7.17 32.34 -6.76
N HIS A 395 -6.61 31.83 -7.86
CA HIS A 395 -7.27 30.85 -8.73
C HIS A 395 -7.49 29.51 -8.02
N ASP A 396 -6.46 28.97 -7.35
CA ASP A 396 -6.53 27.71 -6.60
C ASP A 396 -7.60 27.77 -5.50
N LYS A 397 -7.66 28.90 -4.77
CA LYS A 397 -8.67 29.11 -3.72
C LYS A 397 -10.09 29.13 -4.27
N LEU A 398 -10.27 29.71 -5.46
CA LEU A 398 -11.57 29.79 -6.12
C LEU A 398 -12.00 28.42 -6.67
N GLU A 399 -11.07 27.66 -7.24
CA GLU A 399 -11.25 26.26 -7.64
C GLU A 399 -11.69 25.42 -6.43
N GLY A 400 -11.00 25.52 -5.29
CA GLY A 400 -11.39 24.82 -4.05
C GLY A 400 -12.81 25.13 -3.58
N ILE A 401 -13.21 26.41 -3.56
CA ILE A 401 -14.57 26.81 -3.16
C ILE A 401 -15.63 26.32 -4.17
N ILE A 402 -15.31 26.31 -5.46
CA ILE A 402 -16.23 25.81 -6.50
C ILE A 402 -16.51 24.32 -6.30
N TRP A 403 -15.46 23.54 -6.06
CA TRP A 403 -15.57 22.09 -5.89
C TRP A 403 -16.20 21.68 -4.56
N GLN A 404 -15.95 22.39 -3.46
CA GLN A 404 -16.69 22.20 -2.19
C GLN A 404 -18.20 22.43 -2.37
N ASN A 405 -18.59 23.55 -3.00
CA ASN A 405 -19.99 23.84 -3.25
C ASN A 405 -20.65 22.81 -4.18
N ILE A 406 -19.93 22.29 -5.18
CA ILE A 406 -20.41 21.22 -6.07
C ILE A 406 -20.63 19.93 -5.28
N THR A 407 -19.73 19.57 -4.38
CA THR A 407 -19.89 18.42 -3.47
C THR A 407 -21.19 18.55 -2.67
N ASP A 408 -21.44 19.70 -2.06
CA ASP A 408 -22.65 19.97 -1.28
C ASP A 408 -23.93 19.93 -2.13
N ILE A 409 -23.89 20.50 -3.35
CA ILE A 409 -25.04 20.51 -4.28
C ILE A 409 -25.36 19.09 -4.76
N PHE A 410 -24.35 18.31 -5.14
CA PHE A 410 -24.54 16.92 -5.52
C PHE A 410 -25.10 16.12 -4.34
N GLN A 411 -24.54 16.27 -3.13
CA GLN A 411 -25.08 15.64 -1.92
C GLN A 411 -26.54 16.04 -1.65
N SER A 412 -26.91 17.30 -1.86
CA SER A 412 -28.29 17.79 -1.67
C SER A 412 -29.29 17.31 -2.72
N GLN A 413 -28.91 17.19 -4.00
CA GLN A 413 -29.82 16.68 -5.05
C GLN A 413 -29.95 15.15 -4.99
N PHE A 414 -28.90 14.44 -4.56
CA PHE A 414 -29.05 13.05 -4.13
C PHE A 414 -29.97 12.94 -2.89
N SER A 415 -29.94 13.92 -1.97
CA SER A 415 -30.87 14.03 -0.85
C SER A 415 -32.33 14.30 -1.27
N GLU A 416 -32.61 15.00 -2.38
CA GLU A 416 -33.97 15.10 -2.93
C GLU A 416 -34.52 13.75 -3.41
N ASN A 417 -33.67 12.89 -3.98
CA ASN A 417 -34.05 11.53 -4.33
C ASN A 417 -34.34 10.70 -3.06
N THR A 418 -33.56 10.92 -2.00
CA THR A 418 -33.79 10.38 -0.65
C THR A 418 -35.08 10.91 -0.03
N LYS A 419 -35.47 12.17 -0.29
CA LYS A 419 -36.71 12.79 0.17
C LYS A 419 -37.95 12.16 -0.47
N ASN A 420 -37.90 11.86 -1.77
CA ASN A 420 -38.98 11.13 -2.45
C ASN A 420 -39.17 9.73 -1.87
N GLN A 421 -38.08 9.01 -1.57
CA GLN A 421 -38.13 7.70 -0.92
C GLN A 421 -38.69 7.79 0.52
N TYR A 422 -38.33 8.84 1.26
CA TYR A 422 -38.88 9.11 2.60
C TYR A 422 -40.41 9.28 2.56
N GLU A 423 -40.91 10.13 1.65
CA GLU A 423 -42.35 10.41 1.55
C GLU A 423 -43.15 9.18 1.15
N GLU A 424 -42.61 8.33 0.28
CA GLU A 424 -43.25 7.06 -0.11
C GLU A 424 -43.28 6.05 1.05
N GLN A 425 -42.17 5.86 1.76
CA GLN A 425 -42.10 4.93 2.89
C GLN A 425 -42.99 5.35 4.06
N ILE A 426 -43.05 6.65 4.38
CA ILE A 426 -43.94 7.18 5.43
C ILE A 426 -45.41 7.00 5.03
N LYS A 427 -45.79 7.31 3.78
CA LYS A 427 -47.17 7.07 3.31
C LYS A 427 -47.55 5.58 3.34
N GLY A 428 -46.60 4.70 3.02
CA GLY A 428 -46.81 3.26 3.07
C GLY A 428 -47.07 2.74 4.48
N ILE A 429 -46.25 3.15 5.45
CA ILE A 429 -46.42 2.72 6.84
C ILE A 429 -47.65 3.36 7.51
N ASP A 430 -47.99 4.61 7.18
CA ASP A 430 -49.17 5.29 7.70
C ASP A 430 -50.46 4.56 7.31
N LYS A 431 -50.57 4.12 6.06
CA LYS A 431 -51.71 3.27 5.62
C LYS A 431 -51.80 1.96 6.39
N GLN A 432 -50.67 1.34 6.73
CA GLN A 432 -50.68 0.09 7.50
C GLN A 432 -51.11 0.34 8.95
N ILE A 433 -50.67 1.45 9.55
CA ILE A 433 -51.08 1.88 10.88
C ILE A 433 -52.58 2.20 10.90
N GLU A 434 -53.12 2.86 9.88
CA GLU A 434 -54.56 3.12 9.75
C GLU A 434 -55.39 1.81 9.72
N LEU A 435 -54.86 0.76 9.09
CA LEU A 435 -55.52 -0.55 9.01
C LEU A 435 -55.39 -1.38 10.29
N LYS A 436 -54.34 -1.18 11.08
CA LYS A 436 -54.02 -1.94 12.30
C LYS A 436 -53.43 -1.02 13.38
N PRO A 437 -54.24 -0.08 13.92
CA PRO A 437 -53.75 0.94 14.84
C PRO A 437 -53.25 0.39 16.17
N GLU A 438 -53.64 -0.82 16.54
CA GLU A 438 -53.19 -1.55 17.73
C GLU A 438 -51.84 -2.24 17.59
N ASN A 439 -51.27 -2.30 16.38
CA ASN A 439 -50.01 -3.01 16.14
C ASN A 439 -48.79 -2.11 16.40
N LEU A 440 -48.22 -2.23 17.60
CA LEU A 440 -47.05 -1.46 18.05
C LEU A 440 -45.83 -1.59 17.12
N ASP A 441 -45.62 -2.75 16.48
CA ASP A 441 -44.47 -3.00 15.59
C ASP A 441 -44.47 -2.05 14.38
N LEU A 442 -45.65 -1.66 13.89
CA LEU A 442 -45.77 -0.72 12.78
C LEU A 442 -45.28 0.69 13.17
N TYR A 443 -45.53 1.10 14.41
CA TYR A 443 -45.03 2.36 14.93
C TYR A 443 -43.52 2.31 15.19
N TYR A 444 -42.99 1.19 15.69
CA TYR A 444 -41.54 1.00 15.78
C TYR A 444 -40.87 1.06 14.41
N LEU A 445 -41.47 0.46 13.39
CA LEU A 445 -40.98 0.57 12.02
C LEU A 445 -41.01 2.01 11.52
N LYS A 446 -42.09 2.76 11.79
CA LYS A 446 -42.19 4.19 11.48
C LYS A 446 -41.11 5.01 12.19
N VAL A 447 -40.83 4.75 13.46
CA VAL A 447 -39.73 5.39 14.21
C VAL A 447 -38.38 5.07 13.57
N ARG A 448 -38.13 3.83 13.15
CA ARG A 448 -36.90 3.45 12.45
C ARG A 448 -36.74 4.19 11.13
N ILE A 449 -37.81 4.30 10.34
CA ILE A 449 -37.82 5.09 9.09
C ILE A 449 -37.49 6.56 9.40
N LEU A 450 -38.12 7.15 10.42
CA LEU A 450 -37.83 8.53 10.83
C LEU A 450 -36.36 8.71 11.25
N ILE A 451 -35.79 7.76 11.98
CA ILE A 451 -34.37 7.77 12.35
C ILE A 451 -33.47 7.67 11.12
N TYR A 452 -33.77 6.77 10.18
CA TYR A 452 -33.00 6.57 8.95
C TYR A 452 -32.90 7.84 8.11
N PHE A 453 -34.00 8.60 8.02
CA PHE A 453 -34.06 9.88 7.31
C PHE A 453 -33.73 11.08 8.20
N ASN A 454 -33.10 10.86 9.37
CA ASN A 454 -32.65 11.89 10.32
C ASN A 454 -33.78 12.82 10.82
N LYS A 455 -35.03 12.36 10.83
CA LYS A 455 -36.22 13.07 11.33
C LYS A 455 -36.45 12.82 12.81
N TYR A 456 -35.43 13.07 13.63
CA TYR A 456 -35.42 12.71 15.05
C TYR A 456 -36.53 13.38 15.88
N GLN A 457 -36.86 14.65 15.58
CA GLN A 457 -37.96 15.35 16.25
C GLN A 457 -39.33 14.72 15.98
N GLY A 458 -39.54 14.20 14.76
CA GLY A 458 -40.75 13.44 14.44
C GLY A 458 -40.80 12.10 15.17
N ALA A 459 -39.65 11.42 15.30
CA ALA A 459 -39.52 10.18 16.06
C ALA A 459 -39.82 10.39 17.55
N LEU A 460 -39.28 11.44 18.17
CA LEU A 460 -39.53 11.75 19.59
C LEU A 460 -41.01 12.04 19.85
N LYS A 461 -41.65 12.89 19.03
CA LYS A 461 -43.09 13.16 19.14
C LYS A 461 -43.93 11.89 19.01
N LEU A 462 -43.57 11.01 18.08
CA LEU A 462 -44.28 9.74 17.90
C LEU A 462 -44.11 8.85 19.14
N LEU A 463 -42.91 8.76 19.69
CA LEU A 463 -42.63 7.98 20.91
C LEU A 463 -43.37 8.54 22.14
N ASP A 464 -43.48 9.87 22.27
CA ASP A 464 -44.25 10.50 23.34
C ASP A 464 -45.74 10.12 23.25
N ASN A 465 -46.32 10.15 22.05
CA ASN A 465 -47.69 9.69 21.84
C ASN A 465 -47.85 8.19 22.16
N LEU A 466 -46.87 7.36 21.81
CA LEU A 466 -46.92 5.93 22.10
C LEU A 466 -46.88 5.62 23.59
N LEU A 467 -46.22 6.44 24.41
CA LEU A 467 -46.24 6.28 25.88
C LEU A 467 -47.64 6.49 26.47
N GLU A 468 -48.47 7.33 25.82
CA GLU A 468 -49.87 7.53 26.22
C GLU A 468 -50.77 6.40 25.73
N THR A 469 -50.57 5.91 24.50
CA THR A 469 -51.47 4.91 23.89
C THR A 469 -51.09 3.45 24.19
N PHE A 470 -49.84 3.17 24.54
CA PHE A 470 -49.30 1.83 24.86
C PHE A 470 -48.52 1.84 26.19
N PRO A 471 -49.18 2.17 27.31
CA PRO A 471 -48.52 2.31 28.60
C PRO A 471 -47.91 0.99 29.11
N GLU A 472 -48.41 -0.16 28.68
CA GLU A 472 -47.84 -1.48 29.00
C GLU A 472 -46.46 -1.70 28.38
N SER A 473 -46.16 -0.99 27.29
CA SER A 473 -44.90 -1.06 26.54
C SER A 473 -43.92 0.06 26.91
N GLU A 474 -44.17 0.77 28.03
CA GLU A 474 -43.42 1.96 28.46
C GLU A 474 -41.90 1.76 28.46
N LYS A 475 -41.42 0.60 28.94
CA LYS A 475 -39.98 0.30 29.03
C LYS A 475 -39.32 0.36 27.64
N ASP A 476 -39.85 -0.37 26.67
CA ASP A 476 -39.27 -0.50 25.34
C ASP A 476 -39.36 0.83 24.56
N ILE A 477 -40.46 1.56 24.72
CA ILE A 477 -40.66 2.89 24.13
C ILE A 477 -39.66 3.89 24.71
N LYS A 478 -39.45 3.89 26.04
CA LYS A 478 -38.45 4.75 26.70
C LYS A 478 -37.02 4.41 26.30
N ILE A 479 -36.67 3.12 26.15
CA ILE A 479 -35.35 2.71 25.61
C ILE A 479 -35.15 3.25 24.20
N LEU A 480 -36.16 3.12 23.33
CA LEU A 480 -36.09 3.62 21.96
C LEU A 480 -35.98 5.16 21.91
N LYS A 481 -36.71 5.87 22.79
CA LYS A 481 -36.60 7.33 22.95
C LYS A 481 -35.21 7.75 23.40
N ALA A 482 -34.64 7.07 24.39
CA ALA A 482 -33.28 7.29 24.86
C ALA A 482 -32.24 7.07 23.74
N ALA A 483 -32.43 6.04 22.91
CA ALA A 483 -31.57 5.77 21.75
C ALA A 483 -31.68 6.85 20.64
N VAL A 484 -32.87 7.43 20.43
CA VAL A 484 -33.05 8.58 19.52
C VAL A 484 -32.31 9.81 20.04
N LEU A 485 -32.41 10.10 21.34
CA LEU A 485 -31.68 11.22 21.98
C LEU A 485 -30.16 11.04 21.86
N LYS A 486 -29.66 9.81 22.07
CA LYS A 486 -28.25 9.48 21.81
C LYS A 486 -27.85 9.79 20.36
N ARG A 487 -28.67 9.42 19.36
CA ARG A 487 -28.39 9.73 17.94
C ARG A 487 -28.40 11.23 17.63
N MET A 488 -29.16 12.01 18.40
CA MET A 488 -29.14 13.47 18.34
C MET A 488 -27.96 14.11 19.08
N GLN A 489 -27.02 13.31 19.61
CA GLN A 489 -25.91 13.75 20.46
C GLN A 489 -26.36 14.37 21.80
N ASN A 490 -27.60 14.15 22.23
CA ASN A 490 -28.08 14.52 23.56
C ASN A 490 -28.03 13.29 24.48
N ILE A 491 -26.82 12.90 24.86
CA ILE A 491 -26.55 11.61 25.50
C ILE A 491 -26.95 11.66 26.98
N GLU A 492 -26.80 12.81 27.63
CA GLU A 492 -27.21 13.08 28.99
C GLU A 492 -28.71 12.85 29.18
N ALA A 493 -29.55 13.45 28.33
CA ALA A 493 -31.00 13.24 28.41
C ALA A 493 -31.39 11.78 28.12
N GLY A 494 -30.67 11.10 27.22
CA GLY A 494 -30.85 9.66 27.02
C GLY A 494 -30.50 8.86 28.27
N LEU A 495 -29.39 9.18 28.94
CA LEU A 495 -28.96 8.53 30.17
C LEU A 495 -29.87 8.83 31.37
N GLU A 496 -30.50 10.00 31.43
CA GLU A 496 -31.54 10.29 32.44
C GLU A 496 -32.70 9.28 32.33
N ILE A 497 -33.19 9.04 31.10
CA ILE A 497 -34.24 8.04 30.86
C ILE A 497 -33.75 6.64 31.23
N ILE A 498 -32.52 6.27 30.86
CA ILE A 498 -31.95 4.97 31.24
C ILE A 498 -31.83 4.83 32.76
N ASN A 499 -31.40 5.87 33.48
CA ASN A 499 -31.31 5.83 34.95
C ASN A 499 -32.68 5.71 35.61
N GLU A 500 -33.71 6.38 35.09
CA GLU A 500 -35.10 6.22 35.53
C GLU A 500 -35.56 4.76 35.35
N LEU A 501 -35.28 4.17 34.19
CA LEU A 501 -35.61 2.77 33.91
C LEU A 501 -34.85 1.80 34.82
N ILE A 502 -33.57 2.05 35.12
CA ILE A 502 -32.78 1.22 36.06
C ILE A 502 -33.41 1.25 37.46
N GLN A 503 -33.90 2.40 37.92
CA GLN A 503 -34.58 2.50 39.22
C GLN A 503 -35.90 1.70 39.23
N LYS A 504 -36.64 1.73 38.12
CA LYS A 504 -37.92 1.02 37.96
C LYS A 504 -37.75 -0.49 37.75
N TYR A 505 -36.67 -0.90 37.07
CA TYR A 505 -36.37 -2.28 36.69
C TYR A 505 -34.94 -2.67 37.13
N PRO A 506 -34.65 -2.76 38.43
CA PRO A 506 -33.28 -2.94 38.93
C PRO A 506 -32.64 -4.31 38.60
N GLY A 507 -33.44 -5.29 38.16
CA GLY A 507 -32.96 -6.60 37.73
C GLY A 507 -32.69 -6.72 36.23
N ASP A 508 -32.92 -5.65 35.44
CA ASP A 508 -32.70 -5.66 34.00
C ASP A 508 -31.27 -5.19 33.70
N ASN A 509 -30.36 -6.17 33.57
CA ASN A 509 -28.94 -5.91 33.36
C ASN A 509 -28.63 -5.27 31.99
N ASP A 510 -29.53 -5.37 31.01
CA ASP A 510 -29.38 -4.70 29.71
C ASP A 510 -29.40 -3.18 29.86
N LEU A 511 -30.20 -2.65 30.78
CA LEU A 511 -30.25 -1.21 31.08
C LEU A 511 -28.92 -0.70 31.65
N ILE A 512 -28.31 -1.49 32.54
CA ILE A 512 -27.00 -1.18 33.12
C ILE A 512 -25.91 -1.28 32.03
N CYS A 513 -26.05 -2.23 31.10
CA CYS A 513 -25.15 -2.38 29.95
C CYS A 513 -25.25 -1.15 29.01
N TYR A 514 -26.46 -0.68 28.69
CA TYR A 514 -26.66 0.56 27.93
C TYR A 514 -26.03 1.77 28.62
N LYS A 515 -26.20 1.91 29.94
CA LYS A 515 -25.57 2.98 30.73
C LYS A 515 -24.06 2.95 30.59
N ALA A 516 -23.42 1.79 30.82
CA ALA A 516 -21.98 1.64 30.68
C ALA A 516 -21.51 1.98 29.26
N TYR A 517 -22.20 1.46 28.25
CA TYR A 517 -21.88 1.70 26.85
C TYR A 517 -22.02 3.18 26.45
N TRP A 518 -23.02 3.91 26.96
CA TRP A 518 -23.25 5.29 26.56
C TRP A 518 -22.36 6.29 27.28
N MET A 519 -21.87 5.94 28.48
CA MET A 519 -20.91 6.75 29.23
C MET A 519 -19.59 7.02 28.49
N GLN A 520 -19.18 6.15 27.57
CA GLN A 520 -17.98 6.38 26.75
C GLN A 520 -18.09 7.67 25.92
N TYR A 521 -19.30 8.00 25.43
CA TYR A 521 -19.51 9.20 24.62
C TYR A 521 -19.57 10.49 25.44
N LEU A 522 -19.61 10.36 26.78
CA LEU A 522 -19.43 11.47 27.72
C LEU A 522 -17.99 11.53 28.25
N ASP A 523 -17.07 10.77 27.66
CA ASP A 523 -15.66 10.69 28.07
C ASP A 523 -15.46 10.20 29.52
N LYS A 524 -16.45 9.47 30.08
CA LYS A 524 -16.44 8.94 31.45
C LYS A 524 -15.90 7.52 31.53
N LYS A 525 -14.62 7.35 31.18
CA LYS A 525 -13.95 6.04 31.09
C LYS A 525 -14.07 5.20 32.35
N GLU A 526 -13.70 5.75 33.51
CA GLU A 526 -13.64 4.99 34.77
C GLU A 526 -15.02 4.55 35.25
N GLU A 527 -16.03 5.40 35.07
CA GLU A 527 -17.41 5.09 35.44
C GLU A 527 -18.01 4.00 34.54
N ALA A 528 -17.74 4.08 33.22
CA ALA A 528 -18.15 3.07 32.26
C ALA A 528 -17.53 1.70 32.57
N ILE A 529 -16.21 1.67 32.80
CA ILE A 529 -15.46 0.45 33.13
C ILE A 529 -15.95 -0.15 34.45
N LYS A 530 -16.11 0.66 35.50
CA LYS A 530 -16.62 0.18 36.80
C LYS A 530 -18.03 -0.39 36.69
N THR A 531 -18.87 0.21 35.83
CA THR A 531 -20.25 -0.25 35.63
C THR A 531 -20.29 -1.60 34.91
N ILE A 532 -19.52 -1.77 33.82
CA ILE A 532 -19.48 -3.04 33.08
C ILE A 532 -18.76 -4.16 33.85
N GLN A 533 -17.75 -3.83 34.67
CA GLN A 533 -17.09 -4.81 35.55
C GLN A 533 -18.04 -5.42 36.56
N LYS A 534 -18.91 -4.61 37.20
CA LYS A 534 -19.94 -5.12 38.12
C LYS A 534 -20.92 -6.07 37.43
N LEU A 535 -21.28 -5.80 36.16
CA LEU A 535 -22.12 -6.71 35.39
C LEU A 535 -21.42 -8.05 35.16
N ILE A 536 -20.14 -8.02 34.82
CA ILE A 536 -19.31 -9.23 34.62
C ILE A 536 -19.10 -9.98 35.95
N GLU A 537 -18.97 -9.30 37.08
CA GLU A 537 -18.88 -9.94 38.40
C GLU A 537 -20.16 -10.72 38.76
N ASN A 538 -21.32 -10.17 38.38
CA ASN A 538 -22.62 -10.81 38.62
C ASN A 538 -22.91 -11.95 37.62
N GLU A 539 -22.53 -11.76 36.36
CA GLU A 539 -22.82 -12.69 35.25
C GLU A 539 -21.54 -12.93 34.40
N PRO A 540 -20.59 -13.74 34.91
CA PRO A 540 -19.25 -13.87 34.32
C PRO A 540 -19.22 -14.62 32.99
N ASP A 541 -20.31 -15.31 32.62
CA ASP A 541 -20.42 -16.11 31.40
C ASP A 541 -21.16 -15.37 30.26
N SER A 542 -21.59 -14.12 30.49
CA SER A 542 -22.29 -13.33 29.47
C SER A 542 -21.32 -12.69 28.48
N GLY A 543 -21.21 -13.28 27.27
CA GLY A 543 -20.30 -12.82 26.22
C GLY A 543 -20.54 -11.36 25.79
N ILE A 544 -21.80 -10.90 25.80
CA ILE A 544 -22.16 -9.53 25.40
C ILE A 544 -21.55 -8.48 26.33
N TYR A 545 -21.39 -8.76 27.62
CA TYR A 545 -20.75 -7.79 28.54
C TYR A 545 -19.26 -7.65 28.27
N TYR A 546 -18.59 -8.72 27.86
CA TYR A 546 -17.19 -8.63 27.41
C TYR A 546 -17.07 -7.92 26.07
N ASP A 547 -18.03 -8.07 25.14
CA ASP A 547 -18.05 -7.30 23.89
C ASP A 547 -18.23 -5.80 24.18
N THR A 548 -19.21 -5.44 25.01
CA THR A 548 -19.42 -4.05 25.44
C THR A 548 -18.20 -3.48 26.18
N TYR A 549 -17.57 -4.27 27.05
CA TYR A 549 -16.35 -3.85 27.74
C TYR A 549 -15.21 -3.61 26.74
N GLY A 550 -15.04 -4.51 25.76
CA GLY A 550 -14.09 -4.34 24.68
C GLY A 550 -14.36 -3.08 23.85
N GLU A 551 -15.62 -2.77 23.55
CA GLU A 551 -16.00 -1.59 22.78
C GLU A 551 -15.72 -0.28 23.54
N ILE A 552 -16.00 -0.24 24.85
CA ILE A 552 -15.64 0.88 25.72
C ILE A 552 -14.12 1.10 25.69
N LEU A 553 -13.33 0.05 25.89
CA LEU A 553 -11.86 0.13 25.86
C LEU A 553 -11.34 0.57 24.49
N MET A 554 -11.92 0.06 23.41
CA MET A 554 -11.57 0.42 22.03
C MET A 554 -11.85 1.91 21.74
N TYR A 555 -12.95 2.47 22.25
CA TYR A 555 -13.26 3.90 22.12
C TYR A 555 -12.20 4.78 22.77
N PHE A 556 -11.66 4.34 23.92
CA PHE A 556 -10.56 5.01 24.62
C PHE A 556 -9.17 4.56 24.15
N GLU A 557 -9.08 3.94 22.98
CA GLU A 557 -7.83 3.51 22.33
C GLU A 557 -6.99 2.49 23.13
N ASP A 558 -7.57 1.82 24.13
CA ASP A 558 -6.92 0.72 24.88
C ASP A 558 -7.03 -0.59 24.08
N TYR A 559 -6.49 -0.61 22.86
CA TYR A 559 -6.71 -1.69 21.89
C TYR A 559 -6.24 -3.07 22.38
N GLU A 560 -5.18 -3.14 23.20
CA GLU A 560 -4.67 -4.41 23.72
C GLU A 560 -5.66 -5.07 24.68
N GLU A 561 -6.19 -4.31 25.64
CA GLU A 561 -7.18 -4.81 26.58
C GLU A 561 -8.53 -5.05 25.88
N ALA A 562 -8.92 -4.18 24.94
CA ALA A 562 -10.11 -4.37 24.12
C ALA A 562 -10.08 -5.71 23.37
N ALA A 563 -8.96 -6.03 22.71
CA ALA A 563 -8.77 -7.31 22.01
C ALA A 563 -8.93 -8.51 22.96
N LYS A 564 -8.36 -8.45 24.17
CA LYS A 564 -8.52 -9.51 25.19
C LYS A 564 -9.99 -9.71 25.56
N LYS A 565 -10.77 -8.63 25.71
CA LYS A 565 -12.20 -8.72 26.02
C LYS A 565 -13.01 -9.26 24.85
N PHE A 566 -12.74 -8.82 23.62
CA PHE A 566 -13.40 -9.36 22.43
C PHE A 566 -13.14 -10.86 22.23
N VAL A 567 -11.90 -11.33 22.43
CA VAL A 567 -11.59 -12.77 22.37
C VAL A 567 -12.38 -13.54 23.43
N LYS A 568 -12.49 -13.01 24.65
CA LYS A 568 -13.31 -13.62 25.71
C LYS A 568 -14.80 -13.65 25.35
N ALA A 569 -15.33 -12.57 24.77
CA ALA A 569 -16.70 -12.49 24.27
C ALA A 569 -16.98 -13.57 23.22
N MET A 570 -16.05 -13.77 22.27
CA MET A 570 -16.18 -14.79 21.23
C MET A 570 -16.15 -16.22 21.77
N VAL A 571 -15.38 -16.49 22.82
CA VAL A 571 -15.33 -17.81 23.47
C VAL A 571 -16.65 -18.12 24.18
N LEU A 572 -17.25 -17.12 24.83
CA LEU A 572 -18.49 -17.27 25.58
C LEU A 572 -19.75 -17.26 24.68
N GLY A 573 -19.72 -16.54 23.56
CA GLY A 573 -20.88 -16.28 22.70
C GLY A 573 -20.63 -16.50 21.21
N SER A 574 -19.96 -17.60 20.84
CA SER A 574 -19.47 -17.83 19.46
C SER A 574 -20.54 -17.90 18.36
N HIS A 575 -21.82 -18.01 18.73
CA HIS A 575 -22.97 -18.08 17.81
C HIS A 575 -24.01 -16.97 18.07
N ASP A 576 -23.68 -16.01 18.93
CA ASP A 576 -24.63 -14.95 19.28
C ASP A 576 -24.80 -13.94 18.14
N TRP A 577 -25.91 -13.21 18.18
CA TRP A 577 -26.29 -12.27 17.12
C TRP A 577 -25.26 -11.15 16.89
N TYR A 578 -24.40 -10.83 17.86
CA TYR A 578 -23.41 -9.76 17.77
C TYR A 578 -22.02 -10.24 17.28
N ILE A 579 -21.81 -11.55 17.12
CA ILE A 579 -20.47 -12.13 16.89
C ILE A 579 -19.76 -11.58 15.65
N TYR A 580 -20.51 -11.29 14.57
CA TYR A 580 -19.95 -10.70 13.36
C TYR A 580 -19.37 -9.29 13.61
N GLN A 581 -19.96 -8.54 14.55
CA GLN A 581 -19.47 -7.22 14.97
C GLN A 581 -18.19 -7.40 15.77
N THR A 582 -18.16 -8.35 16.71
CA THR A 582 -17.00 -8.66 17.53
C THR A 582 -15.78 -9.02 16.68
N TYR A 583 -15.94 -9.86 15.65
CA TYR A 583 -14.87 -10.16 14.68
C TYR A 583 -14.34 -8.89 13.99
N ILE A 584 -15.23 -7.98 13.56
CA ILE A 584 -14.82 -6.72 12.92
C ILE A 584 -14.08 -5.81 13.92
N LYS A 585 -14.62 -5.62 15.14
CA LYS A 585 -14.01 -4.81 16.20
C LYS A 585 -12.65 -5.35 16.62
N LEU A 586 -12.52 -6.67 16.76
CA LEU A 586 -11.26 -7.34 17.06
C LEU A 586 -10.23 -7.15 15.94
N GLY A 587 -10.66 -7.26 14.68
CA GLY A 587 -9.80 -6.99 13.53
C GLY A 587 -9.31 -5.55 13.47
N ILE A 588 -10.15 -4.57 13.83
CA ILE A 588 -9.77 -3.16 13.98
C ILE A 588 -8.72 -2.99 15.09
N CYS A 589 -8.91 -3.64 16.25
CA CYS A 589 -7.94 -3.58 17.35
C CYS A 589 -6.59 -4.18 16.93
N TYR A 590 -6.57 -5.33 16.27
CA TYR A 590 -5.32 -5.93 15.79
C TYR A 590 -4.61 -5.08 14.74
N ASN A 591 -5.36 -4.41 13.85
CA ASN A 591 -4.79 -3.46 12.91
C ASN A 591 -4.12 -2.27 13.64
N ALA A 592 -4.80 -1.68 14.63
CA ALA A 592 -4.24 -0.59 15.43
C ALA A 592 -2.99 -1.00 16.23
N LEU A 593 -2.89 -2.27 16.64
CA LEU A 593 -1.74 -2.85 17.32
C LEU A 593 -0.61 -3.28 16.36
N GLY A 594 -0.77 -3.11 15.04
CA GLY A 594 0.21 -3.51 14.03
C GLY A 594 0.25 -5.01 13.73
N ASN A 595 -0.70 -5.79 14.26
CA ASN A 595 -0.87 -7.21 13.92
C ASN A 595 -1.80 -7.35 12.71
N PHE A 596 -1.26 -7.00 11.54
CA PHE A 596 -2.01 -6.89 10.28
C PHE A 596 -2.61 -8.23 9.83
N GLU A 597 -1.89 -9.34 9.98
CA GLU A 597 -2.36 -10.68 9.60
C GLU A 597 -3.61 -11.09 10.40
N SER A 598 -3.55 -10.96 11.73
CA SER A 598 -4.71 -11.24 12.59
C SER A 598 -5.85 -10.22 12.36
N GLY A 599 -5.50 -8.97 12.04
CA GLY A 599 -6.46 -7.94 11.66
C GLY A 599 -7.25 -8.32 10.42
N LEU A 600 -6.56 -8.70 9.35
CA LEU A 600 -7.16 -9.11 8.08
C LEU A 600 -8.03 -10.35 8.25
N GLU A 601 -7.54 -11.38 8.95
CA GLU A 601 -8.27 -12.62 9.19
C GLU A 601 -9.61 -12.35 9.89
N ASN A 602 -9.60 -11.54 10.95
CA ASN A 602 -10.79 -11.25 11.73
C ASN A 602 -11.78 -10.35 10.97
N LEU A 603 -11.29 -9.37 10.21
CA LEU A 603 -12.14 -8.52 9.35
C LEU A 603 -12.82 -9.33 8.24
N GLU A 604 -12.10 -10.22 7.54
CA GLU A 604 -12.69 -11.09 6.50
C GLU A 604 -13.70 -12.09 7.10
N LYS A 605 -13.40 -12.67 8.26
CA LYS A 605 -14.35 -13.54 8.98
C LYS A 605 -15.63 -12.78 9.34
N GLY A 606 -15.50 -11.60 9.93
CA GLY A 606 -16.64 -10.73 10.28
C GLY A 606 -17.48 -10.35 9.06
N LYS A 607 -16.83 -9.94 7.96
CA LYS A 607 -17.48 -9.62 6.68
C LYS A 607 -18.24 -10.81 6.09
N ASN A 608 -17.65 -12.00 6.13
CA ASN A 608 -18.28 -13.23 5.67
C ASN A 608 -19.52 -13.59 6.51
N LEU A 609 -19.46 -13.41 7.83
CA LEU A 609 -20.61 -13.61 8.71
C LEU A 609 -21.72 -12.61 8.41
N VAL A 610 -21.40 -11.32 8.24
CA VAL A 610 -22.36 -10.27 7.84
C VAL A 610 -23.14 -10.68 6.58
N ASN A 611 -22.46 -11.26 5.59
CA ASN A 611 -23.09 -11.71 4.35
C ASN A 611 -24.04 -12.90 4.54
N LYS A 612 -23.78 -13.77 5.52
CA LYS A 612 -24.54 -14.99 5.79
C LYS A 612 -25.72 -14.80 6.75
N THR A 613 -25.57 -13.95 7.77
CA THR A 613 -26.50 -13.91 8.91
C THR A 613 -27.44 -12.70 8.92
N ILE A 614 -27.08 -11.58 8.29
CA ILE A 614 -27.84 -10.33 8.43
C ILE A 614 -28.86 -10.18 7.30
N LYS A 615 -30.14 -10.15 7.68
CA LYS A 615 -31.27 -9.89 6.77
C LYS A 615 -31.59 -8.41 6.62
N ASP A 616 -31.23 -7.58 7.60
CA ASP A 616 -31.43 -6.13 7.56
C ASP A 616 -30.42 -5.45 6.61
N PRO A 617 -30.87 -4.86 5.48
CA PRO A 617 -29.96 -4.32 4.47
C PRO A 617 -29.10 -3.15 4.97
N GLU A 618 -29.61 -2.37 5.93
CA GLU A 618 -28.90 -1.21 6.48
C GLU A 618 -27.75 -1.64 7.39
N THR A 619 -28.03 -2.49 8.37
CA THR A 619 -27.04 -3.06 9.28
C THR A 619 -25.99 -3.84 8.51
N LYS A 620 -26.42 -4.61 7.49
CA LYS A 620 -25.52 -5.29 6.56
C LYS A 620 -24.61 -4.30 5.83
N ARG A 621 -25.17 -3.27 5.20
CA ARG A 621 -24.39 -2.26 4.46
C ARG A 621 -23.42 -1.53 5.38
N LYS A 622 -23.84 -1.14 6.59
CA LYS A 622 -22.99 -0.47 7.58
C LYS A 622 -21.77 -1.30 7.92
N TRP A 623 -21.97 -2.55 8.35
CA TRP A 623 -20.86 -3.40 8.80
C TRP A 623 -19.97 -3.89 7.65
N LEU A 624 -20.53 -4.11 6.45
CA LEU A 624 -19.70 -4.33 5.25
C LEU A 624 -18.83 -3.12 4.94
N SER A 625 -19.39 -1.90 5.00
CA SER A 625 -18.63 -0.67 4.72
C SER A 625 -17.50 -0.47 5.73
N ILE A 626 -17.74 -0.75 7.02
CA ILE A 626 -16.70 -0.69 8.06
C ILE A 626 -15.62 -1.74 7.79
N ALA A 627 -15.99 -3.00 7.54
CA ALA A 627 -15.02 -4.05 7.24
C ALA A 627 -14.18 -3.72 6.01
N ASP A 628 -14.82 -3.26 4.92
CA ASP A 628 -14.15 -2.89 3.67
C ASP A 628 -13.22 -1.70 3.84
N LEU A 629 -13.59 -0.71 4.66
CA LEU A 629 -12.74 0.44 4.98
C LEU A 629 -11.43 -0.02 5.64
N PHE A 630 -11.50 -0.86 6.67
CA PHE A 630 -10.32 -1.32 7.38
C PHE A 630 -9.52 -2.37 6.61
N LEU A 631 -10.17 -3.23 5.82
CA LEU A 631 -9.48 -4.14 4.89
C LEU A 631 -8.65 -3.38 3.85
N LYS A 632 -9.16 -2.23 3.36
CA LYS A 632 -8.40 -1.32 2.48
C LYS A 632 -7.23 -0.62 3.17
N GLN A 633 -7.21 -0.53 4.49
CA GLN A 633 -6.10 0.06 5.26
C GLN A 633 -5.00 -0.95 5.59
N ILE A 634 -5.30 -2.25 5.65
CA ILE A 634 -4.32 -3.32 5.91
C ILE A 634 -3.60 -3.74 4.61
N LYS A 635 -4.33 -3.86 3.49
CA LYS A 635 -3.77 -4.24 2.19
C LYS A 635 -2.64 -3.35 1.61
N PRO A 636 -2.51 -2.06 1.96
CA PRO A 636 -1.35 -1.25 1.60
C PRO A 636 -0.07 -1.63 2.38
N ILE A 637 -0.18 -2.35 3.50
CA ILE A 637 0.92 -2.60 4.45
C ILE A 637 1.54 -3.99 4.23
N GLU A 638 0.79 -4.97 3.73
CA GLU A 638 1.30 -6.33 3.44
C GLU A 638 2.10 -6.45 2.13
N MET A 639 2.48 -5.34 1.47
CA MET A 639 3.38 -5.35 0.29
C MET A 639 4.78 -4.74 0.56
N GLU A 640 5.26 -4.82 1.79
CA GLU A 640 6.71 -4.84 2.07
C GLU A 640 7.05 -6.07 2.91
N TYR A 641 7.07 -7.26 2.30
CA TYR A 641 8.07 -8.31 2.59
C TYR A 641 8.21 -9.20 1.35
#